data_AF-A0A0M0JF86-F1
#
_entry.id   AF-A0A0M0JF86-F1
#
_cell.length_a   1.000
_cell.length_b   1.000
_cell.length_c   1.000
_cell.angle_alpha   90.00
_cell.angle_beta   90.00
_cell.angle_gamma   90.00
#
_symmetry.space_group_name_H-M   'P 1'
#
loop_
_entity.id
_entity.type
_entity.pdbx_description
1 polymer ?
#
loop_
_entity_poly.entity_id
_entity_poly.type
_entity_poly.pdbx_seq_one_letter_code
_entity_poly.pdbx_strand_id
1 'polypeptide(L)'
;MPIKKERKSAQKAVPAADSEATPSSAAGTQQLTLKERLLPEGGLLPWWVGLIISVYALLKLGLTLEHPCGVLGTWSPVSKSGISRAYRQLSVCTHPDKLIGHSAADIHSGEMLFKRASGAREQLLQIMREAAAAEEAALAQGLAAPADTACSTHLDAAIWMGLQYLFGSLVETGPLAILQSLFEHVYDFVTLQYDVSMSISIALLSLTALQALRQLLSWLLHTGPLTTIVSAIITIVICPLPTLGRFVVTPPLRWLTFVRLELLPALTGVDAADTDADADAVQIEAADADAKPTVAAAADAKICATAASASPDGLHVLKRKPLPHARAAAAAALQFDLLLSTSKHVIPLVMLVATSQVFNGLWSSMVTAQVLHKLPSMRPELHHVLVMLTGLLHTILCAGKSQLTEMQENEMLQLQWQWSPMRDVLTVTNLMLLGATFSSTAGAGNEPSMCASFAAGVSLRLLAFDWMPATLAGSVAQIVRRHAQIELVGVDEIAVRAGNGVGSCAGGIVRSKLGWLEWPWLLPPVALLLKVVLLLLPVLACCQWSLRCVRLVRRLRDEQARERPRRLSGSKELFGTVLKRRLILSGMMAGALVLLVTHFMMSFDLNAINSSLGSFLIVALAGCLFESLLATYDVRGRLRSAAFFLMFMLL
;
A
#
# COMPACT_ATOMS: atom_id res chain seq x y z
N MET A 1 -67.30 -5.74 51.98
CA MET A 1 -66.08 -4.91 52.04
C MET A 1 -64.90 -5.81 52.38
N PRO A 2 -64.08 -6.23 51.39
CA PRO A 2 -62.95 -7.09 51.64
C PRO A 2 -61.66 -6.29 51.87
N ILE A 3 -60.92 -6.79 52.84
CA ILE A 3 -59.66 -6.32 53.41
C ILE A 3 -58.48 -6.76 52.52
N LYS A 4 -57.46 -5.90 52.48
CA LYS A 4 -56.17 -6.02 51.78
C LYS A 4 -55.52 -7.42 51.90
N LYS A 5 -55.07 -7.96 50.77
CA LYS A 5 -54.06 -9.03 50.70
C LYS A 5 -52.74 -8.42 50.22
N GLU A 6 -51.72 -8.51 51.07
CA GLU A 6 -50.32 -8.26 50.73
C GLU A 6 -49.85 -9.22 49.64
N ARG A 7 -49.19 -8.69 48.60
CA ARG A 7 -48.42 -9.47 47.63
C ARG A 7 -46.93 -9.32 47.96
N LYS A 8 -46.35 -10.39 48.52
CA LYS A 8 -44.92 -10.69 48.44
C LYS A 8 -44.65 -11.34 47.07
N SER A 9 -43.72 -10.79 46.30
CA SER A 9 -43.03 -11.46 45.19
C SER A 9 -41.57 -11.03 45.24
N ALA A 10 -40.72 -11.81 45.92
CA ALA A 10 -39.90 -12.85 45.31
C ALA A 10 -38.75 -12.26 44.45
N GLN A 11 -37.73 -11.84 45.18
CA GLN A 11 -36.40 -11.51 44.71
C GLN A 11 -35.75 -12.81 44.21
N LYS A 12 -35.56 -12.93 42.89
CA LYS A 12 -34.93 -14.11 42.28
C LYS A 12 -33.41 -13.98 42.45
N ALA A 13 -32.88 -14.79 43.35
CA ALA A 13 -31.45 -14.96 43.58
C ALA A 13 -30.75 -15.46 42.32
N VAL A 14 -29.64 -14.81 41.97
CA VAL A 14 -28.62 -15.28 41.03
C VAL A 14 -27.79 -16.34 41.77
N PRO A 15 -27.72 -17.60 41.32
CA PRO A 15 -26.72 -18.51 41.85
C PRO A 15 -25.39 -18.22 41.16
N ALA A 16 -24.39 -17.85 41.96
CA ALA A 16 -22.99 -18.03 41.64
C ALA A 16 -22.72 -19.53 41.50
N ALA A 17 -22.26 -19.94 40.33
CA ALA A 17 -21.71 -21.26 40.10
C ALA A 17 -20.34 -21.08 39.47
N ASP A 18 -19.33 -21.21 40.33
CA ASP A 18 -17.97 -21.53 39.93
C ASP A 18 -17.99 -22.90 39.25
N SER A 19 -17.60 -22.92 37.98
CA SER A 19 -17.12 -24.13 37.32
C SER A 19 -16.07 -23.72 36.30
N GLU A 20 -14.82 -24.01 36.63
CA GLU A 20 -13.70 -24.06 35.70
C GLU A 20 -14.08 -24.91 34.48
N ALA A 21 -14.50 -24.25 33.41
CA ALA A 21 -14.61 -24.86 32.10
C ALA A 21 -13.20 -24.90 31.48
N THR A 22 -12.52 -26.01 31.73
CA THR A 22 -11.45 -26.52 30.86
C THR A 22 -11.90 -26.42 29.40
N PRO A 23 -11.12 -25.83 28.48
CA PRO A 23 -11.42 -25.92 27.06
C PRO A 23 -11.15 -27.36 26.63
N SER A 24 -12.19 -28.18 26.66
CA SER A 24 -12.23 -29.50 26.04
C SER A 24 -11.86 -29.33 24.56
N SER A 25 -10.69 -29.84 24.21
CA SER A 25 -10.18 -29.98 22.86
C SER A 25 -11.00 -31.03 22.11
N ALA A 26 -12.22 -30.69 21.71
CA ALA A 26 -12.96 -31.43 20.71
C ALA A 26 -12.68 -30.81 19.34
N ALA A 27 -11.41 -30.82 18.93
CA ALA A 27 -11.05 -30.68 17.54
C ALA A 27 -11.48 -31.98 16.86
N GLY A 28 -12.70 -31.99 16.30
CA GLY A 28 -13.14 -33.05 15.43
C GLY A 28 -12.14 -33.18 14.28
N THR A 29 -11.42 -34.30 14.24
CA THR A 29 -10.54 -34.69 13.15
C THR A 29 -11.40 -34.96 11.92
N GLN A 30 -11.83 -33.91 11.23
CA GLN A 30 -12.41 -34.06 9.90
C GLN A 30 -11.31 -34.67 9.02
N GLN A 31 -11.55 -35.88 8.53
CA GLN A 31 -10.70 -36.54 7.55
C GLN A 31 -10.76 -35.74 6.24
N LEU A 32 -9.90 -34.72 6.12
CA LEU A 32 -9.67 -33.99 4.89
C LEU A 32 -9.25 -34.98 3.79
N THR A 33 -9.95 -34.94 2.67
CA THR A 33 -9.69 -35.82 1.52
C THR A 33 -8.28 -35.58 0.98
N LEU A 34 -7.68 -36.59 0.31
CA LEU A 34 -6.32 -36.50 -0.24
C LEU A 34 -6.16 -35.30 -1.20
N LYS A 35 -7.25 -34.91 -1.88
CA LYS A 35 -7.36 -33.71 -2.71
C LYS A 35 -7.28 -32.41 -1.92
N GLU A 36 -7.97 -32.33 -0.78
CA GLU A 36 -7.93 -31.16 0.15
C GLU A 36 -6.61 -31.08 0.92
N ARG A 37 -5.88 -32.20 1.07
CA ARG A 37 -4.53 -32.22 1.66
C ARG A 37 -3.43 -31.79 0.70
N LEU A 38 -3.60 -32.04 -0.61
CA LEU A 38 -2.55 -31.78 -1.61
C LEU A 38 -2.70 -30.44 -2.34
N LEU A 39 -3.93 -29.95 -2.52
CA LEU A 39 -4.19 -28.68 -3.18
C LEU A 39 -4.63 -27.65 -2.13
N PRO A 40 -3.98 -26.47 -2.04
CA PRO A 40 -4.52 -25.37 -1.26
C PRO A 40 -5.94 -25.04 -1.74
N GLU A 41 -6.81 -24.58 -0.85
CA GLU A 41 -8.23 -24.32 -1.14
C GLU A 41 -8.39 -23.52 -2.47
N GLY A 42 -9.02 -24.14 -3.47
CA GLY A 42 -9.26 -23.53 -4.79
C GLY A 42 -8.08 -23.54 -5.77
N GLY A 43 -6.96 -24.20 -5.47
CA GLY A 43 -5.80 -24.32 -6.36
C GLY A 43 -5.02 -23.01 -6.55
N LEU A 44 -5.16 -22.07 -5.62
CA LEU A 44 -4.51 -20.76 -5.67
C LEU A 44 -3.21 -20.76 -4.90
N LEU A 45 -2.35 -19.79 -5.21
CA LEU A 45 -1.22 -19.49 -4.34
C LEU A 45 -1.72 -19.03 -2.97
N PRO A 46 -1.08 -19.42 -1.87
CA PRO A 46 -1.34 -18.80 -0.57
C PRO A 46 -1.19 -17.28 -0.67
N TRP A 47 -2.05 -16.52 0.02
CA TRP A 47 -2.08 -15.06 -0.12
C TRP A 47 -0.72 -14.40 0.20
N TRP A 48 0.07 -14.99 1.11
CA TRP A 48 1.40 -14.49 1.47
C TRP A 48 2.43 -14.72 0.36
N VAL A 49 2.29 -15.80 -0.43
CA VAL A 49 3.09 -15.98 -1.66
C VAL A 49 2.67 -14.96 -2.70
N GLY A 50 1.36 -14.74 -2.85
CA GLY A 50 0.82 -13.68 -3.69
C GLY A 50 1.34 -12.30 -3.30
N LEU A 51 1.46 -12.01 -2.00
CA LEU A 51 2.05 -10.79 -1.47
C LEU A 51 3.53 -10.67 -1.84
N ILE A 52 4.35 -11.71 -1.64
CA ILE A 52 5.78 -11.70 -2.00
C ILE A 52 5.97 -11.45 -3.50
N ILE A 53 5.19 -12.14 -4.34
CA ILE A 53 5.22 -11.93 -5.80
C ILE A 53 4.81 -10.49 -6.15
N SER A 54 3.81 -9.95 -5.45
CA SER A 54 3.36 -8.56 -5.65
C SER A 54 4.46 -7.57 -5.27
N VAL A 55 5.14 -7.76 -4.13
CA VAL A 55 6.30 -6.96 -3.70
C VAL A 55 7.41 -7.02 -4.74
N TYR A 56 7.77 -8.21 -5.19
CA TYR A 56 8.78 -8.41 -6.21
C TYR A 56 8.42 -7.71 -7.52
N ALA A 57 7.17 -7.84 -7.98
CA ALA A 57 6.71 -7.21 -9.22
C ALA A 57 6.71 -5.67 -9.11
N LEU A 58 6.26 -5.11 -7.99
CA LEU A 58 6.29 -3.68 -7.74
C LEU A 58 7.72 -3.14 -7.60
N LEU A 59 8.62 -3.89 -6.95
CA LEU A 59 10.03 -3.53 -6.83
C LEU A 59 10.72 -3.57 -8.19
N LYS A 60 10.45 -4.59 -8.99
CA LYS A 60 10.95 -4.69 -10.37
C LYS A 60 10.43 -3.53 -11.21
N LEU A 61 9.14 -3.21 -11.12
CA LEU A 61 8.55 -2.06 -11.81
C LEU A 61 9.23 -0.75 -11.40
N GLY A 62 9.34 -0.48 -10.10
CA GLY A 62 9.97 0.72 -9.55
C GLY A 62 11.44 0.87 -9.97
N LEU A 63 12.22 -0.22 -9.89
CA LEU A 63 13.59 -0.23 -10.38
C LEU A 63 13.68 0.00 -11.89
N THR A 64 12.77 -0.58 -12.69
CA THR A 64 12.79 -0.36 -14.14
C THR A 64 12.41 1.05 -14.56
N LEU A 65 11.55 1.73 -13.80
CA LEU A 65 11.13 3.10 -14.07
C LEU A 65 12.27 4.10 -13.84
N GLU A 66 13.05 3.92 -12.78
CA GLU A 66 14.19 4.79 -12.45
C GLU A 66 15.53 4.34 -13.05
N HIS A 67 15.60 3.15 -13.66
CA HIS A 67 16.80 2.68 -14.34
C HIS A 67 17.20 3.65 -15.47
N PRO A 68 18.51 3.91 -15.71
CA PRO A 68 18.95 4.83 -16.78
C PRO A 68 18.41 4.47 -18.17
N CYS A 69 18.21 3.17 -18.45
CA CYS A 69 17.53 2.71 -19.67
C CYS A 69 16.05 3.14 -19.75
N GLY A 70 15.33 3.14 -18.62
CA GLY A 70 13.95 3.63 -18.56
C GLY A 70 13.86 5.14 -18.78
N VAL A 71 14.81 5.88 -18.19
CA VAL A 71 14.94 7.34 -18.37
C VAL A 71 15.23 7.71 -19.82
N LEU A 72 16.23 7.06 -20.44
CA LEU A 72 16.62 7.32 -21.84
C LEU A 72 15.70 6.66 -22.88
N GLY A 73 14.91 5.67 -22.47
CA GLY A 73 14.08 4.88 -23.39
C GLY A 73 14.89 3.94 -24.28
N THR A 74 16.08 3.51 -23.84
CA THR A 74 16.94 2.55 -24.55
C THR A 74 16.63 1.12 -24.09
N TRP A 75 16.85 0.15 -24.97
CA TRP A 75 16.57 -1.27 -24.74
C TRP A 75 17.86 -2.11 -24.83
N SER A 76 17.84 -3.35 -24.32
CA SER A 76 19.00 -4.26 -24.30
C SER A 76 19.05 -5.16 -25.55
N PRO A 77 20.20 -5.32 -26.25
CA PRO A 77 21.54 -4.86 -25.85
C PRO A 77 21.79 -3.38 -26.12
N VAL A 78 22.55 -2.74 -25.23
CA VAL A 78 22.80 -1.30 -25.30
C VAL A 78 24.11 -1.01 -26.02
N SER A 79 24.08 -0.09 -26.99
CA SER A 79 25.26 0.38 -27.71
C SER A 79 25.58 1.85 -27.39
N LYS A 80 26.86 2.23 -27.43
CA LYS A 80 27.31 3.63 -27.26
C LYS A 80 26.62 4.59 -28.26
N SER A 81 26.41 4.11 -29.49
CA SER A 81 25.69 4.85 -30.54
C SER A 81 24.20 4.98 -30.22
N GLY A 82 23.56 3.92 -29.69
CA GLY A 82 22.18 3.93 -29.21
C GLY A 82 21.96 4.94 -28.08
N ILE A 83 22.82 4.96 -27.07
CA ILE A 83 22.79 5.94 -25.97
C ILE A 83 22.92 7.36 -26.51
N SER A 84 23.92 7.58 -27.37
CA SER A 84 24.18 8.89 -27.95
C SER A 84 23.01 9.38 -28.81
N ARG A 85 22.36 8.48 -29.56
CA ARG A 85 21.16 8.79 -30.34
C ARG A 85 19.97 9.14 -29.43
N ALA A 86 19.70 8.33 -28.41
CA ALA A 86 18.59 8.57 -27.47
C ALA A 86 18.77 9.87 -26.68
N TYR A 87 19.99 10.13 -26.17
CA TYR A 87 20.32 11.37 -25.49
C TYR A 87 20.20 12.59 -26.41
N ARG A 88 20.68 12.51 -27.66
CA ARG A 88 20.51 13.59 -28.64
C ARG A 88 19.03 13.88 -28.90
N GLN A 89 18.21 12.84 -29.07
CA GLN A 89 16.77 13.00 -29.25
C GLN A 89 16.15 13.71 -28.05
N LEU A 90 16.42 13.25 -26.83
CA LEU A 90 15.94 13.91 -25.60
C LEU A 90 16.39 15.37 -25.51
N SER A 91 17.67 15.66 -25.77
CA SER A 91 18.21 17.01 -25.66
C SER A 91 17.53 18.02 -26.59
N VAL A 92 16.98 17.59 -27.72
CA VAL A 92 16.25 18.49 -28.63
C VAL A 92 15.00 19.07 -27.97
N CYS A 93 14.35 18.32 -27.07
CA CYS A 93 13.13 18.76 -26.38
C CYS A 93 13.31 19.08 -24.90
N THR A 94 14.55 19.09 -24.38
CA THR A 94 14.82 19.43 -22.97
C THR A 94 15.90 20.50 -22.80
N HIS A 95 16.77 20.71 -23.78
CA HIS A 95 17.87 21.67 -23.64
C HIS A 95 17.34 23.12 -23.54
N PRO A 96 17.80 23.93 -22.58
CA PRO A 96 17.30 25.29 -22.35
C PRO A 96 17.39 26.18 -23.60
N ASP A 97 18.50 26.11 -24.34
CA ASP A 97 18.69 26.86 -25.59
C ASP A 97 17.68 26.51 -26.70
N LYS A 98 17.04 25.34 -26.64
CA LYS A 98 16.01 24.93 -27.61
C LYS A 98 14.61 25.34 -27.17
N LEU A 99 14.46 25.78 -25.93
CA LEU A 99 13.20 26.20 -25.33
C LEU A 99 13.06 27.73 -25.30
N ILE A 100 13.89 28.46 -26.05
CA ILE A 100 13.81 29.92 -26.18
C ILE A 100 12.48 30.27 -26.85
N GLY A 101 11.54 30.82 -26.08
CA GLY A 101 10.17 31.13 -26.51
C GLY A 101 9.08 30.36 -25.76
N HIS A 102 9.45 29.35 -24.97
CA HIS A 102 8.55 28.69 -24.03
C HIS A 102 8.38 29.52 -22.74
N SER A 103 7.41 29.12 -21.90
CA SER A 103 7.21 29.76 -20.60
C SER A 103 8.40 29.52 -19.67
N ALA A 104 8.62 30.40 -18.69
CA ALA A 104 9.71 30.22 -17.70
C ALA A 104 9.60 28.87 -16.94
N ALA A 105 8.38 28.40 -16.70
CA ALA A 105 8.11 27.11 -16.07
C ALA A 105 8.52 25.92 -16.96
N ASP A 106 8.27 26.01 -18.27
CA ASP A 106 8.67 25.00 -19.25
C ASP A 106 10.20 24.95 -19.43
N ILE A 107 10.87 26.11 -19.43
CA ILE A 107 12.33 26.20 -19.52
C ILE A 107 12.97 25.56 -18.28
N HIS A 108 12.48 25.89 -17.09
CA HIS A 108 12.95 25.28 -15.85
C HIS A 108 12.72 23.76 -15.86
N SER A 109 11.54 23.31 -16.26
CA SER A 109 11.23 21.87 -16.40
C SER A 109 12.18 21.18 -17.38
N GLY A 110 12.46 21.81 -18.52
CA GLY A 110 13.43 21.34 -19.50
C GLY A 110 14.82 21.16 -18.91
N GLU A 111 15.32 22.16 -18.16
CA GLU A 111 16.62 22.10 -17.50
C GLU A 111 16.73 20.89 -16.55
N MET A 112 15.72 20.65 -15.73
CA MET A 112 15.72 19.54 -14.76
C MET A 112 15.66 18.18 -15.47
N LEU A 113 14.82 18.05 -16.50
CA LEU A 113 14.76 16.83 -17.32
C LEU A 113 16.07 16.59 -18.09
N PHE A 114 16.72 17.66 -18.55
CA PHE A 114 18.02 17.58 -19.21
C PHE A 114 19.11 17.07 -18.26
N LYS A 115 19.17 17.60 -17.02
CA LYS A 115 20.07 17.10 -15.97
C LYS A 115 19.85 15.61 -15.69
N ARG A 116 18.59 15.19 -15.56
CA ARG A 116 18.22 13.77 -15.35
C ARG A 116 18.63 12.89 -16.53
N ALA A 117 18.43 13.34 -17.76
CA ALA A 117 18.86 12.62 -18.96
C ALA A 117 20.39 12.54 -19.07
N SER A 118 21.11 13.60 -18.71
CA SER A 118 22.59 13.61 -18.70
C SER A 118 23.14 12.63 -17.66
N GLY A 119 22.61 12.66 -16.44
CA GLY A 119 22.98 11.71 -15.38
C GLY A 119 22.74 10.26 -15.78
N ALA A 120 21.58 9.96 -16.38
CA ALA A 120 21.28 8.62 -16.89
C ALA A 120 22.25 8.16 -17.98
N ARG A 121 22.66 9.07 -18.89
CA ARG A 121 23.67 8.78 -19.92
C ARG A 121 25.02 8.45 -19.30
N GLU A 122 25.47 9.24 -18.34
CA GLU A 122 26.77 9.04 -17.68
C GLU A 122 26.81 7.72 -16.91
N GLN A 123 25.77 7.43 -16.12
CA GLN A 123 25.61 6.16 -15.41
C GLN A 123 25.65 4.98 -16.37
N LEU A 124 24.95 5.06 -17.50
CA LEU A 124 24.92 3.94 -18.45
C LEU A 124 26.26 3.75 -19.17
N LEU A 125 26.96 4.84 -19.52
CA LEU A 125 28.32 4.74 -20.06
C LEU A 125 29.31 4.17 -19.04
N GLN A 126 29.14 4.47 -17.76
CA GLN A 126 29.93 3.89 -16.68
C GLN A 126 29.64 2.38 -16.55
N ILE A 127 28.37 1.97 -16.50
CA ILE A 127 27.98 0.55 -16.45
C ILE A 127 28.58 -0.22 -17.64
N MET A 128 28.57 0.37 -18.84
CA MET A 128 29.21 -0.26 -20.02
C MET A 128 30.73 -0.39 -19.89
N ARG A 129 31.41 0.58 -19.26
CA ARG A 129 32.87 0.50 -19.03
C ARG A 129 33.19 -0.58 -18.00
N GLU A 130 32.42 -0.64 -16.92
CA GLU A 130 32.55 -1.65 -15.87
C GLU A 130 32.27 -3.06 -16.42
N ALA A 131 31.23 -3.21 -17.25
CA ALA A 131 30.92 -4.47 -17.92
C ALA A 131 32.04 -4.92 -18.87
N ALA A 132 32.60 -4.00 -19.66
CA ALA A 132 33.73 -4.30 -20.55
C ALA A 132 34.99 -4.68 -19.76
N ALA A 133 35.27 -4.00 -18.64
CA ALA A 133 36.39 -4.35 -17.77
C ALA A 133 36.18 -5.72 -17.09
N ALA A 134 34.94 -6.03 -16.69
CA ALA A 134 34.59 -7.35 -16.13
C ALA A 134 34.70 -8.46 -17.18
N GLU A 135 34.33 -8.20 -18.43
CA GLU A 135 34.52 -9.13 -19.55
C GLU A 135 35.99 -9.41 -19.82
N GLU A 136 36.84 -8.38 -19.85
CA GLU A 136 38.30 -8.53 -20.01
C GLU A 136 38.91 -9.34 -18.84
N ALA A 137 38.48 -9.06 -17.61
CA ALA A 137 38.91 -9.81 -16.43
C ALA A 137 38.45 -11.28 -16.47
N ALA A 138 37.22 -11.55 -16.93
CA ALA A 138 36.70 -12.90 -17.09
C ALA A 138 37.49 -13.68 -18.16
N LEU A 139 37.76 -13.06 -19.31
CA LEU A 139 38.60 -13.62 -20.37
C LEU A 139 40.01 -13.94 -19.88
N ALA A 140 40.62 -13.04 -19.10
CA ALA A 140 41.94 -13.27 -18.49
C ALA A 140 41.94 -14.47 -17.51
N GLN A 141 40.81 -14.78 -16.90
CA GLN A 141 40.64 -15.91 -15.99
C GLN A 141 40.12 -17.19 -16.70
N GLY A 142 39.95 -17.17 -18.03
CA GLY A 142 39.37 -18.28 -18.79
C GLY A 142 37.89 -18.56 -18.48
N LEU A 143 37.20 -17.58 -17.89
CA LEU A 143 35.78 -17.65 -17.55
C LEU A 143 34.93 -17.12 -18.71
N ALA A 144 33.68 -17.59 -18.79
CA ALA A 144 32.73 -17.07 -19.76
C ALA A 144 32.43 -15.58 -19.50
N ALA A 145 32.38 -14.78 -20.57
CA ALA A 145 32.01 -13.38 -20.49
C ALA A 145 30.61 -13.22 -19.88
N PRO A 146 30.41 -12.23 -18.98
CA PRO A 146 29.09 -11.95 -18.44
C PRO A 146 28.14 -11.49 -19.55
N ALA A 147 26.91 -12.00 -19.56
CA ALA A 147 25.90 -11.60 -20.55
C ALA A 147 25.59 -10.09 -20.46
N ASP A 148 25.26 -9.46 -21.60
CA ASP A 148 24.90 -8.05 -21.72
C ASP A 148 23.73 -7.67 -20.79
N THR A 149 24.05 -7.16 -19.62
CA THR A 149 23.12 -6.87 -18.52
C THR A 149 22.89 -5.37 -18.31
N ALA A 150 23.35 -4.52 -19.23
CA ALA A 150 23.35 -3.06 -19.09
C ALA A 150 21.97 -2.42 -18.84
N CYS A 151 20.86 -3.10 -19.19
CA CYS A 151 19.49 -2.69 -18.84
C CYS A 151 18.76 -3.65 -17.88
N SER A 152 19.50 -4.54 -17.22
CA SER A 152 18.95 -5.40 -16.17
C SER A 152 18.94 -4.66 -14.85
N THR A 153 17.92 -4.85 -14.03
CA THR A 153 17.87 -4.22 -12.70
C THR A 153 18.77 -4.92 -11.67
N HIS A 154 19.49 -5.97 -12.07
CA HIS A 154 20.25 -6.89 -11.21
C HIS A 154 19.48 -7.48 -10.02
N LEU A 155 18.18 -7.20 -9.88
CA LEU A 155 17.34 -7.67 -8.78
C LEU A 155 17.31 -9.19 -8.71
N ASP A 156 17.16 -9.85 -9.86
CA ASP A 156 17.11 -11.31 -9.95
C ASP A 156 18.43 -11.94 -9.49
N ALA A 157 19.56 -11.34 -9.90
CA ALA A 157 20.89 -11.76 -9.48
C ALA A 157 21.14 -11.47 -7.99
N ALA A 158 20.68 -10.32 -7.46
CA ALA A 158 20.81 -9.96 -6.06
C ALA A 158 19.99 -10.89 -5.15
N ILE A 159 18.75 -11.23 -5.55
CA ILE A 159 17.93 -12.22 -4.85
C ILE A 159 18.63 -13.57 -4.87
N TRP A 160 19.15 -13.99 -6.02
CA TRP A 160 19.85 -15.27 -6.14
C TRP A 160 21.13 -15.33 -5.31
N MET A 161 21.96 -14.28 -5.34
CA MET A 161 23.16 -14.17 -4.51
C MET A 161 22.81 -14.14 -3.02
N GLY A 162 21.77 -13.40 -2.63
CA GLY A 162 21.29 -13.40 -1.24
C GLY A 162 20.80 -14.77 -0.80
N LEU A 163 20.07 -15.48 -1.67
CA LEU A 163 19.61 -16.84 -1.42
C LEU A 163 20.79 -17.82 -1.31
N GLN A 164 21.76 -17.74 -2.23
CA GLN A 164 22.99 -18.54 -2.19
C GLN A 164 23.81 -18.25 -0.94
N TYR A 165 23.94 -16.99 -0.54
CA TYR A 165 24.61 -16.61 0.70
C TYR A 165 23.87 -17.16 1.92
N LEU A 166 22.54 -17.08 1.94
CA LEU A 166 21.74 -17.56 3.07
C LEU A 166 21.80 -19.09 3.18
N PHE A 167 21.71 -19.81 2.06
CA PHE A 167 21.89 -21.26 2.03
C PHE A 167 23.34 -21.69 2.31
N GLY A 168 24.32 -21.02 1.70
CA GLY A 168 25.73 -21.25 1.92
C GLY A 168 26.10 -21.03 3.38
N SER A 169 25.68 -19.92 3.96
CA SER A 169 25.81 -19.63 5.38
C SER A 169 25.11 -20.70 6.22
N LEU A 170 23.86 -21.10 5.94
CA LEU A 170 23.20 -22.18 6.69
C LEU A 170 23.98 -23.51 6.65
N VAL A 171 24.58 -23.85 5.50
CA VAL A 171 25.36 -25.08 5.29
C VAL A 171 26.73 -25.00 5.98
N GLU A 172 27.44 -23.87 5.83
CA GLU A 172 28.78 -23.64 6.38
C GLU A 172 28.77 -23.41 7.89
N THR A 173 27.78 -22.68 8.41
CA THR A 173 27.65 -22.41 9.85
C THR A 173 27.38 -23.72 10.61
N GLY A 174 26.69 -24.67 9.98
CA GLY A 174 26.34 -25.94 10.60
C GLY A 174 25.45 -25.77 11.86
N PRO A 175 24.88 -26.86 12.40
CA PRO A 175 24.02 -26.77 13.57
C PRO A 175 24.76 -26.29 14.83
N LEU A 176 26.07 -26.54 14.91
CA LEU A 176 26.88 -26.20 16.08
C LEU A 176 27.21 -24.70 16.15
N ALA A 177 27.58 -24.04 15.04
CA ALA A 177 27.83 -22.61 15.08
C ALA A 177 26.53 -21.79 15.05
N ILE A 178 25.41 -22.34 14.53
CA ILE A 178 24.08 -21.76 14.77
C ILE A 178 23.78 -21.76 16.27
N LEU A 179 24.04 -22.88 16.98
CA LEU A 179 23.85 -22.95 18.43
C LEU A 179 24.76 -21.97 19.18
N GLN A 180 26.02 -21.82 18.74
CA GLN A 180 26.96 -20.87 19.31
C GLN A 180 26.52 -19.42 19.07
N SER A 181 26.12 -19.07 17.85
CA SER A 181 25.59 -17.73 17.54
C SER A 181 24.32 -17.44 18.33
N LEU A 182 23.44 -18.43 18.52
CA LEU A 182 22.25 -18.31 19.35
C LEU A 182 22.61 -18.12 20.82
N PHE A 183 23.66 -18.80 21.30
CA PHE A 183 24.19 -18.62 22.65
C PHE A 183 24.82 -17.25 22.85
N GLU A 184 25.66 -16.78 21.93
CA GLU A 184 26.23 -15.42 21.94
C GLU A 184 25.12 -14.37 21.91
N HIS A 185 24.10 -14.56 21.07
CA HIS A 185 22.97 -13.65 21.01
C HIS A 185 22.14 -13.62 22.30
N VAL A 186 21.91 -14.79 22.94
CA VAL A 186 21.27 -14.88 24.25
C VAL A 186 22.16 -14.27 25.33
N TYR A 187 23.48 -14.45 25.25
CA TYR A 187 24.45 -13.90 26.18
C TYR A 187 24.49 -12.37 26.10
N ASP A 188 24.60 -11.80 24.90
CA ASP A 188 24.57 -10.36 24.66
C ASP A 188 23.24 -9.73 25.11
N PHE A 189 22.14 -10.46 24.89
CA PHE A 189 20.82 -10.05 25.33
C PHE A 189 20.69 -10.05 26.87
N VAL A 190 21.12 -11.10 27.55
CA VAL A 190 21.10 -11.21 29.01
C VAL A 190 22.07 -10.22 29.67
N THR A 191 23.19 -9.92 29.01
CA THR A 191 24.19 -8.97 29.50
C THR A 191 23.87 -7.52 29.13
N LEU A 192 22.77 -7.26 28.40
CA LEU A 192 22.36 -5.93 27.92
C LEU A 192 23.48 -5.20 27.17
N GLN A 193 24.29 -5.92 26.40
CA GLN A 193 25.34 -5.31 25.58
C GLN A 193 24.73 -4.44 24.47
N TYR A 194 23.52 -4.75 24.03
CA TYR A 194 22.72 -3.85 23.22
C TYR A 194 22.03 -2.81 24.10
N ASP A 195 21.95 -1.56 23.63
CA ASP A 195 21.09 -0.52 24.22
C ASP A 195 19.74 -1.10 24.63
N VAL A 196 19.20 -0.70 25.79
CA VAL A 196 17.94 -1.26 26.36
C VAL A 196 16.82 -1.32 25.32
N SER A 197 16.73 -0.33 24.42
CA SER A 197 15.76 -0.30 23.33
C SER A 197 15.98 -1.36 22.24
N MET A 198 17.23 -1.60 21.85
CA MET A 198 17.61 -2.67 20.92
C MET A 198 17.38 -4.04 21.56
N SER A 199 17.77 -4.20 22.83
CA SER A 199 17.52 -5.42 23.60
C SER A 199 16.03 -5.78 23.62
N ILE A 200 15.13 -4.84 23.98
CA ILE A 200 13.68 -5.09 23.97
C ILE A 200 13.16 -5.45 22.57
N SER A 201 13.66 -4.78 21.53
CA SER A 201 13.23 -5.05 20.14
C SER A 201 13.65 -6.43 19.67
N ILE A 202 14.90 -6.82 19.97
CA ILE A 202 15.46 -8.14 19.66
C ILE A 202 14.70 -9.23 20.45
N ALA A 203 14.33 -8.97 21.71
CA ALA A 203 13.52 -9.89 22.52
C ALA A 203 12.15 -10.16 21.88
N LEU A 204 11.46 -9.10 21.45
CA LEU A 204 10.16 -9.22 20.80
C LEU A 204 10.27 -9.95 19.45
N LEU A 205 11.30 -9.62 18.66
CA LEU A 205 11.55 -10.27 17.38
C LEU A 205 11.88 -11.76 17.56
N SER A 206 12.76 -12.11 18.51
CA SER A 206 13.16 -13.49 18.79
C SER A 206 12.01 -14.33 19.36
N LEU A 207 11.18 -13.78 20.25
CA LEU A 207 9.96 -14.44 20.73
C LEU A 207 8.99 -14.73 19.57
N THR A 208 8.81 -13.77 18.67
CA THR A 208 7.95 -13.93 17.49
C THR A 208 8.51 -14.99 16.55
N ALA A 209 9.83 -14.97 16.31
CA ALA A 209 10.53 -15.96 15.48
C ALA A 209 10.44 -17.37 16.08
N LEU A 210 10.63 -17.53 17.39
CA LEU A 210 10.50 -18.82 18.09
C LEU A 210 9.07 -19.36 18.02
N GLN A 211 8.06 -18.51 18.18
CA GLN A 211 6.67 -18.91 18.03
C GLN A 211 6.35 -19.36 16.60
N ALA A 212 6.84 -18.62 15.60
CA ALA A 212 6.70 -18.99 14.19
C ALA A 212 7.41 -20.31 13.88
N LEU A 213 8.63 -20.50 14.38
CA LEU A 213 9.41 -21.72 14.22
C LEU A 213 8.71 -22.93 14.86
N ARG A 214 8.15 -22.77 16.06
CA ARG A 214 7.37 -23.81 16.74
C ARG A 214 6.12 -24.18 15.94
N GLN A 215 5.43 -23.20 15.37
CA GLN A 215 4.26 -23.44 14.52
C GLN A 215 4.65 -24.16 13.22
N LEU A 216 5.77 -23.78 12.60
CA LEU A 216 6.31 -24.42 11.41
C LEU A 216 6.72 -25.87 11.68
N LEU A 217 7.44 -26.13 12.77
CA LEU A 217 7.82 -27.48 13.20
C LEU A 217 6.59 -28.34 13.48
N SER A 218 5.61 -27.80 14.22
CA SER A 218 4.34 -28.49 14.48
C SER A 218 3.60 -28.82 13.18
N TRP A 219 3.61 -27.91 12.20
CA TRP A 219 3.00 -28.11 10.90
C TRP A 219 3.73 -29.20 10.11
N LEU A 220 5.06 -29.10 9.95
CA LEU A 220 5.90 -30.08 9.25
C LEU A 220 5.75 -31.49 9.82
N LEU A 221 5.68 -31.60 11.16
CA LEU A 221 5.46 -32.87 11.85
C LEU A 221 4.06 -33.46 11.58
N HIS A 222 3.05 -32.63 11.32
CA HIS A 222 1.68 -33.08 11.05
C HIS A 222 1.41 -33.38 9.57
N THR A 223 1.98 -32.63 8.63
CA THR A 223 1.82 -32.88 7.20
C THR A 223 2.74 -34.01 6.72
N GLY A 224 3.96 -34.08 7.24
CA GLY A 224 5.02 -34.97 6.77
C GLY A 224 5.89 -34.33 5.67
N PRO A 225 7.15 -34.78 5.50
CA PRO A 225 8.11 -34.13 4.59
C PRO A 225 7.76 -34.34 3.11
N LEU A 226 7.29 -35.53 2.74
CA LEU A 226 7.01 -35.88 1.34
C LEU A 226 5.76 -35.14 0.80
N THR A 227 4.71 -35.03 1.61
CA THR A 227 3.52 -34.23 1.27
C THR A 227 3.87 -32.74 1.19
N THR A 228 4.78 -32.26 2.03
CA THR A 228 5.30 -30.89 1.98
C THR A 228 6.04 -30.61 0.67
N ILE A 229 6.90 -31.52 0.22
CA ILE A 229 7.61 -31.39 -1.06
C ILE A 229 6.64 -31.42 -2.24
N VAL A 230 5.70 -32.36 -2.26
CA VAL A 230 4.69 -32.46 -3.32
C VAL A 230 3.79 -31.21 -3.34
N SER A 231 3.36 -30.74 -2.17
CA SER A 231 2.58 -29.49 -2.02
C SER A 231 3.38 -28.27 -2.48
N ALA A 232 4.68 -28.20 -2.18
CA ALA A 232 5.56 -27.14 -2.67
C ALA A 232 5.67 -27.15 -4.20
N ILE A 233 5.86 -28.31 -4.82
CA ILE A 233 5.91 -28.45 -6.29
C ILE A 233 4.58 -28.02 -6.92
N ILE A 234 3.44 -28.48 -6.38
CA ILE A 234 2.11 -28.08 -6.83
C ILE A 234 1.92 -26.55 -6.68
N THR A 235 2.39 -25.97 -5.58
CA THR A 235 2.32 -24.53 -5.31
C THR A 235 3.18 -23.74 -6.30
N ILE A 236 4.36 -24.24 -6.67
CA ILE A 236 5.28 -23.54 -7.58
C ILE A 236 4.85 -23.68 -9.05
N VAL A 237 4.30 -24.83 -9.46
CA VAL A 237 4.03 -25.10 -10.88
C VAL A 237 2.58 -24.85 -11.26
N ILE A 238 1.63 -25.30 -10.44
CA ILE A 238 0.21 -25.34 -10.80
C ILE A 238 -0.53 -24.09 -10.31
N CYS A 239 -0.30 -23.70 -9.05
CA CYS A 239 -1.02 -22.60 -8.41
C CYS A 239 -0.78 -21.18 -8.98
N PRO A 240 0.35 -20.86 -9.65
CA PRO A 240 0.52 -19.53 -10.25
C PRO A 240 -0.43 -19.26 -11.42
N LEU A 241 -0.78 -20.28 -12.21
CA LEU A 241 -1.66 -20.14 -13.38
C LEU A 241 -3.05 -19.58 -13.02
N PRO A 242 -3.82 -20.15 -12.07
CA PRO A 242 -5.10 -19.58 -11.66
C PRO A 242 -4.93 -18.23 -10.95
N THR A 243 -3.81 -18.02 -10.25
CA THR A 243 -3.51 -16.74 -9.61
C THR A 243 -3.30 -15.62 -10.65
N LEU A 244 -2.56 -15.90 -11.72
CA LEU A 244 -2.36 -14.99 -12.85
C LEU A 244 -3.66 -14.74 -13.60
N GLY A 245 -4.45 -15.80 -13.82
CA GLY A 245 -5.80 -15.67 -14.39
C GLY A 245 -6.68 -14.72 -13.57
N ARG A 246 -6.66 -14.84 -12.24
CA ARG A 246 -7.36 -13.91 -11.34
C ARG A 246 -6.78 -12.50 -11.39
N PHE A 247 -5.47 -12.32 -11.48
CA PHE A 247 -4.88 -10.98 -11.59
C PHE A 247 -5.44 -10.20 -12.80
N VAL A 248 -5.58 -10.87 -13.95
CA VAL A 248 -6.13 -10.26 -15.17
C VAL A 248 -7.64 -10.08 -15.11
N VAL A 249 -8.37 -11.06 -14.58
CA VAL A 249 -9.84 -11.12 -14.64
C VAL A 249 -10.53 -10.38 -13.49
N THR A 250 -9.87 -10.21 -12.33
CA THR A 250 -10.50 -9.59 -11.15
C THR A 250 -10.89 -8.13 -11.39
N PRO A 251 -10.04 -7.25 -11.97
CA PRO A 251 -10.43 -5.86 -12.23
C PRO A 251 -11.70 -5.69 -13.07
N PRO A 252 -11.88 -6.34 -14.24
CA PRO A 252 -13.13 -6.23 -15.00
C PRO A 252 -14.32 -6.89 -14.29
N LEU A 253 -14.12 -7.97 -13.53
CA LEU A 253 -15.19 -8.56 -12.72
C LEU A 253 -15.71 -7.60 -11.64
N ARG A 254 -14.82 -6.85 -10.98
CA ARG A 254 -15.21 -5.84 -9.99
C ARG A 254 -16.03 -4.69 -10.58
N TRP A 255 -15.73 -4.31 -11.81
CA TRP A 255 -16.56 -3.40 -12.59
C TRP A 255 -17.94 -4.00 -12.87
N LEU A 256 -17.98 -5.24 -13.35
CA LEU A 256 -19.23 -5.95 -13.63
C LEU A 256 -20.12 -6.06 -12.38
N THR A 257 -19.53 -6.40 -11.22
CA THR A 257 -20.27 -6.51 -9.96
C THR A 257 -20.76 -5.14 -9.48
N PHE A 258 -19.92 -4.10 -9.56
CA PHE A 258 -20.36 -2.73 -9.25
C PHE A 258 -21.53 -2.29 -10.13
N VAL A 259 -21.44 -2.50 -11.45
CA VAL A 259 -22.50 -2.11 -12.38
C VAL A 259 -23.81 -2.84 -12.05
N ARG A 260 -23.75 -4.15 -11.82
CA ARG A 260 -24.95 -4.98 -11.58
C ARG A 260 -25.57 -4.76 -10.20
N LEU A 261 -24.74 -4.62 -9.17
CA LEU A 261 -25.19 -4.65 -7.78
C LEU A 261 -25.36 -3.26 -7.16
N GLU A 262 -24.65 -2.24 -7.66
CA GLU A 262 -24.65 -0.91 -7.05
C GLU A 262 -25.17 0.17 -7.99
N LEU A 263 -24.64 0.24 -9.22
CA LEU A 263 -24.96 1.32 -10.16
C LEU A 263 -26.35 1.16 -10.77
N LEU A 264 -26.66 -0.01 -11.35
CA LEU A 264 -27.94 -0.25 -12.01
C LEU A 264 -29.13 -0.09 -11.06
N PRO A 265 -29.12 -0.66 -9.82
CA PRO A 265 -30.20 -0.42 -8.86
C PRO A 265 -30.41 1.04 -8.51
N ALA A 266 -29.31 1.80 -8.35
CA ALA A 266 -29.36 3.22 -8.01
C ALA A 266 -29.89 4.10 -9.16
N LEU A 267 -29.75 3.65 -10.41
CA LEU A 267 -30.30 4.29 -11.61
C LEU A 267 -31.77 3.94 -11.84
N THR A 268 -32.17 2.69 -11.58
CA THR A 268 -33.55 2.23 -11.77
C THR A 268 -34.48 2.60 -10.61
N GLY A 269 -33.93 3.15 -9.51
CA GLY A 269 -34.71 3.52 -8.32
C GLY A 269 -35.26 2.31 -7.56
N VAL A 270 -34.72 1.11 -7.82
CA VAL A 270 -35.09 -0.13 -7.12
C VAL A 270 -34.17 -0.26 -5.90
N ASP A 271 -34.19 0.76 -5.03
CA ASP A 271 -33.42 0.77 -3.78
C ASP A 271 -34.20 -0.04 -2.72
N ALA A 272 -34.21 -1.37 -2.84
CA ALA A 272 -35.03 -2.25 -1.99
C ALA A 272 -34.30 -2.83 -0.76
N ALA A 273 -33.04 -2.47 -0.47
CA ALA A 273 -32.32 -3.05 0.68
C ALA A 273 -31.12 -2.24 1.23
N ASP A 274 -30.44 -1.43 0.41
CA ASP A 274 -29.23 -0.69 0.83
C ASP A 274 -29.53 0.60 1.61
N THR A 275 -30.76 1.11 1.55
CA THR A 275 -31.21 2.22 2.40
C THR A 275 -31.25 1.85 3.87
N ASP A 276 -31.59 0.60 4.19
CA ASP A 276 -31.85 0.18 5.57
C ASP A 276 -30.55 -0.14 6.32
N ALA A 277 -29.57 -0.79 5.68
CA ALA A 277 -28.29 -1.13 6.33
C ALA A 277 -27.43 0.09 6.70
N ASP A 278 -27.43 1.13 5.86
CA ASP A 278 -26.77 2.39 6.22
C ASP A 278 -27.65 3.27 7.14
N ALA A 279 -28.99 3.18 7.05
CA ALA A 279 -29.87 3.89 7.97
C ALA A 279 -29.70 3.38 9.41
N ASP A 280 -29.64 2.07 9.58
CA ASP A 280 -29.34 1.42 10.86
C ASP A 280 -27.94 1.83 11.34
N ALA A 281 -26.94 1.86 10.45
CA ALA A 281 -25.59 2.30 10.81
C ALA A 281 -25.55 3.77 11.28
N VAL A 282 -26.28 4.69 10.66
CA VAL A 282 -26.29 6.11 11.06
C VAL A 282 -27.16 6.34 12.31
N GLN A 283 -28.28 5.62 12.48
CA GLN A 283 -29.13 5.71 13.68
C GLN A 283 -28.43 5.15 14.91
N ILE A 284 -27.71 4.03 14.77
CA ILE A 284 -26.91 3.45 15.85
C ILE A 284 -25.69 4.33 16.15
N GLU A 285 -25.04 4.94 15.15
CA GLU A 285 -23.95 5.90 15.42
C GLU A 285 -24.40 7.17 16.14
N ALA A 286 -25.61 7.64 15.88
CA ALA A 286 -26.19 8.75 16.63
C ALA A 286 -26.53 8.35 18.09
N ALA A 287 -26.69 7.06 18.36
CA ALA A 287 -26.94 6.49 19.69
C ALA A 287 -25.65 6.09 20.44
N ASP A 288 -24.63 5.59 19.74
CA ASP A 288 -23.33 5.16 20.29
C ASP A 288 -22.42 6.35 20.64
N ALA A 289 -22.73 7.58 20.19
CA ALA A 289 -22.06 8.78 20.66
C ALA A 289 -22.11 8.94 22.21
N ASP A 290 -23.01 8.23 22.89
CA ASP A 290 -23.17 8.20 24.34
C ASP A 290 -22.79 6.85 25.01
N ALA A 291 -22.33 5.81 24.28
CA ALA A 291 -22.11 4.46 24.83
C ALA A 291 -20.65 3.92 24.73
N LYS A 292 -20.24 3.17 25.77
CA LYS A 292 -18.88 2.59 25.94
C LYS A 292 -18.58 1.38 25.00
N PRO A 293 -17.30 1.03 24.77
CA PRO A 293 -16.81 0.26 23.62
C PRO A 293 -16.97 -1.28 23.71
N THR A 294 -18.09 -1.79 24.24
CA THR A 294 -18.29 -3.24 24.46
C THR A 294 -18.99 -3.97 23.32
N VAL A 295 -19.55 -3.26 22.33
CA VAL A 295 -20.33 -3.86 21.23
C VAL A 295 -19.46 -4.41 20.08
N ALA A 296 -18.26 -3.85 19.87
CA ALA A 296 -17.33 -4.27 18.80
C ALA A 296 -16.82 -5.72 18.98
N ALA A 297 -16.54 -6.14 20.22
CA ALA A 297 -16.02 -7.47 20.52
C ALA A 297 -17.04 -8.60 20.27
N ALA A 298 -18.33 -8.32 20.44
CA ALA A 298 -19.41 -9.29 20.19
C ALA A 298 -19.70 -9.46 18.68
N ALA A 299 -19.48 -8.41 17.89
CA ALA A 299 -19.59 -8.46 16.43
C ALA A 299 -18.44 -9.26 15.80
N ASP A 300 -17.21 -9.11 16.29
CA ASP A 300 -16.03 -9.88 15.83
C ASP A 300 -16.20 -11.39 16.00
N ALA A 301 -16.78 -11.84 17.13
CA ALA A 301 -17.04 -13.26 17.37
C ALA A 301 -18.07 -13.86 16.38
N LYS A 302 -19.08 -13.09 15.98
CA LYS A 302 -20.15 -13.53 15.07
C LYS A 302 -19.73 -13.49 13.60
N ILE A 303 -18.83 -12.57 13.24
CA ILE A 303 -18.22 -12.47 11.89
C ILE A 303 -17.21 -13.61 11.67
N CYS A 304 -16.44 -13.99 12.70
CA CYS A 304 -15.55 -15.16 12.63
C CYS A 304 -16.31 -16.48 12.40
N ALA A 305 -17.48 -16.65 13.02
CA ALA A 305 -18.29 -17.87 12.88
C ALA A 305 -18.96 -18.02 11.50
N THR A 306 -19.29 -16.92 10.82
CA THR A 306 -19.94 -16.95 9.49
C THR A 306 -18.94 -17.03 8.34
N ALA A 307 -17.73 -16.50 8.52
CA ALA A 307 -16.69 -16.53 7.50
C ALA A 307 -15.98 -17.89 7.35
N ALA A 308 -16.07 -18.77 8.35
CA ALA A 308 -15.49 -20.12 8.32
C ALA A 308 -16.22 -21.11 7.37
N SER A 309 -17.26 -20.66 6.65
CA SER A 309 -18.04 -21.49 5.70
C SER A 309 -17.77 -21.15 4.22
N ALA A 310 -16.65 -20.49 3.91
CA ALA A 310 -16.37 -19.97 2.58
C ALA A 310 -16.15 -21.09 1.53
N SER A 311 -17.06 -21.16 0.56
CA SER A 311 -16.92 -21.95 -0.68
C SER A 311 -15.70 -21.49 -1.51
N PRO A 312 -14.98 -22.42 -2.19
CA PRO A 312 -13.72 -22.17 -2.93
C PRO A 312 -13.83 -21.25 -4.16
N ASP A 313 -15.05 -20.85 -4.56
CA ASP A 313 -15.26 -19.94 -5.68
C ASP A 313 -14.97 -18.49 -5.29
N GLY A 314 -13.78 -17.98 -5.61
CA GLY A 314 -13.42 -16.56 -5.44
C GLY A 314 -14.39 -15.59 -6.13
N LEU A 315 -15.16 -16.07 -7.12
CA LEU A 315 -16.23 -15.32 -7.77
C LEU A 315 -17.45 -15.08 -6.85
N HIS A 316 -17.68 -15.96 -5.88
CA HIS A 316 -18.72 -15.79 -4.87
C HIS A 316 -18.35 -14.72 -3.83
N VAL A 317 -17.05 -14.53 -3.55
CA VAL A 317 -16.56 -13.48 -2.63
C VAL A 317 -16.94 -12.09 -3.13
N LEU A 318 -16.85 -11.86 -4.44
CA LEU A 318 -17.22 -10.58 -5.09
C LEU A 318 -18.73 -10.33 -5.19
N LYS A 319 -19.57 -11.35 -4.90
CA LYS A 319 -21.04 -11.28 -4.96
C LYS A 319 -21.70 -11.14 -3.58
N ARG A 320 -20.92 -11.14 -2.50
CA ARG A 320 -21.46 -11.06 -1.14
C ARG A 320 -22.03 -9.67 -0.88
N LYS A 321 -23.23 -9.64 -0.28
CA LYS A 321 -23.79 -8.40 0.23
C LYS A 321 -23.06 -8.05 1.54
N PRO A 322 -22.62 -6.80 1.73
CA PRO A 322 -22.03 -6.39 3.00
C PRO A 322 -23.05 -6.58 4.12
N LEU A 323 -22.63 -7.20 5.22
CA LEU A 323 -23.45 -7.24 6.43
C LEU A 323 -23.53 -5.82 7.02
N PRO A 324 -24.66 -5.43 7.65
CA PRO A 324 -24.71 -4.22 8.45
C PRO A 324 -23.58 -4.25 9.49
N HIS A 325 -22.89 -3.13 9.68
CA HIS A 325 -21.69 -2.96 10.53
C HIS A 325 -20.38 -3.59 10.04
N ALA A 326 -20.36 -4.40 8.98
CA ALA A 326 -19.12 -5.04 8.52
C ALA A 326 -18.02 -4.03 8.15
N ARG A 327 -18.40 -2.88 7.57
CA ARG A 327 -17.45 -1.80 7.25
C ARG A 327 -16.89 -1.11 8.49
N ALA A 328 -17.72 -0.90 9.52
CA ALA A 328 -17.30 -0.29 10.77
C ALA A 328 -16.37 -1.23 11.55
N ALA A 329 -16.68 -2.53 11.57
CA ALA A 329 -15.81 -3.56 12.13
C ALA A 329 -14.48 -3.67 11.37
N ALA A 330 -14.53 -3.68 10.03
CA ALA A 330 -13.33 -3.68 9.19
C ALA A 330 -12.46 -2.43 9.41
N ALA A 331 -13.10 -1.26 9.57
CA ALA A 331 -12.40 -0.03 9.91
C ALA A 331 -11.73 -0.13 11.30
N ALA A 332 -12.46 -0.57 12.32
CA ALA A 332 -11.91 -0.75 13.66
C ALA A 332 -10.73 -1.74 13.69
N ALA A 333 -10.83 -2.85 12.95
CA ALA A 333 -9.78 -3.86 12.85
C ALA A 333 -8.49 -3.35 12.18
N LEU A 334 -8.58 -2.32 11.33
CA LEU A 334 -7.43 -1.75 10.61
C LEU A 334 -6.89 -0.46 11.21
N GLN A 335 -7.69 0.22 12.03
CA GLN A 335 -7.36 1.54 12.54
C GLN A 335 -5.99 1.56 13.22
N PHE A 336 -5.71 0.58 14.07
CA PHE A 336 -4.45 0.50 14.79
C PHE A 336 -3.28 0.42 13.80
N ASP A 337 -3.35 -0.49 12.82
CA ASP A 337 -2.28 -0.73 11.86
C ASP A 337 -2.07 0.48 10.92
N LEU A 338 -3.15 1.09 10.45
CA LEU A 338 -3.09 2.28 9.61
C LEU A 338 -2.48 3.46 10.37
N LEU A 339 -2.97 3.72 11.59
CA LEU A 339 -2.46 4.82 12.39
C LEU A 339 -1.01 4.59 12.79
N LEU A 340 -0.63 3.36 13.14
CA LEU A 340 0.76 3.03 13.47
C LEU A 340 1.69 3.22 12.27
N SER A 341 1.29 2.75 11.08
CA SER A 341 2.07 2.93 9.85
C SER A 341 2.22 4.39 9.46
N THR A 342 1.15 5.18 9.58
CA THR A 342 1.18 6.60 9.19
C THR A 342 1.94 7.45 10.23
N SER A 343 1.78 7.14 11.52
CA SER A 343 2.45 7.86 12.60
C SER A 343 3.96 7.65 12.63
N LYS A 344 4.45 6.52 12.11
CA LYS A 344 5.88 6.18 12.09
C LYS A 344 6.75 7.26 11.45
N HIS A 345 6.22 7.95 10.46
CA HIS A 345 6.95 9.03 9.78
C HIS A 345 6.52 10.42 10.28
N VAL A 346 5.24 10.59 10.63
CA VAL A 346 4.70 11.88 11.08
C VAL A 346 5.31 12.32 12.40
N ILE A 347 5.41 11.43 13.39
CA ILE A 347 5.83 11.82 14.74
C ILE A 347 7.31 12.19 14.79
N PRO A 348 8.25 11.40 14.23
CA PRO A 348 9.64 11.82 14.15
C PRO A 348 9.81 13.14 13.38
N LEU A 349 9.03 13.38 12.33
CA LEU A 349 9.06 14.64 11.60
C LEU A 349 8.56 15.81 12.46
N VAL A 350 7.45 15.66 13.18
CA VAL A 350 6.92 16.68 14.09
C VAL A 350 7.92 16.97 15.22
N MET A 351 8.54 15.93 15.78
CA MET A 351 9.59 16.08 16.78
C MET A 351 10.80 16.79 16.20
N LEU A 352 11.27 16.41 15.01
CA LEU A 352 12.38 17.09 14.32
C LEU A 352 12.07 18.57 14.11
N VAL A 353 10.87 18.91 13.64
CA VAL A 353 10.45 20.31 13.43
C VAL A 353 10.34 21.07 14.76
N ALA A 354 9.84 20.42 15.82
CA ALA A 354 9.61 21.08 17.10
C ALA A 354 10.86 21.21 17.98
N THR A 355 11.79 20.27 17.90
CA THR A 355 12.93 20.15 18.82
C THR A 355 14.28 20.16 18.12
N SER A 356 14.33 20.23 16.78
CA SER A 356 15.54 20.08 15.95
C SER A 356 16.37 18.82 16.24
N GLN A 357 15.76 17.78 16.82
CA GLN A 357 16.42 16.53 17.19
C GLN A 357 15.80 15.34 16.47
N VAL A 358 16.64 14.39 16.05
CA VAL A 358 16.20 13.16 15.41
C VAL A 358 15.91 12.10 16.46
N PHE A 359 14.63 11.76 16.65
CA PHE A 359 14.21 10.71 17.57
C PHE A 359 14.20 9.33 16.90
N ASN A 360 14.50 8.29 17.69
CA ASN A 360 14.32 6.92 17.24
C ASN A 360 12.82 6.63 17.04
N GLY A 361 12.45 6.23 15.82
CA GLY A 361 11.08 5.91 15.45
C GLY A 361 10.44 4.82 16.31
N LEU A 362 11.25 3.90 16.88
CA LEU A 362 10.75 2.82 17.73
C LEU A 362 10.04 3.34 18.99
N TRP A 363 10.67 4.22 19.76
CA TRP A 363 10.07 4.78 20.99
C TRP A 363 8.81 5.57 20.70
N SER A 364 8.86 6.38 19.62
CA SER A 364 7.69 7.10 19.16
C SER A 364 6.56 6.12 18.81
N SER A 365 6.85 5.01 18.14
CA SER A 365 5.84 4.02 17.76
C SER A 365 5.25 3.25 18.95
N MET A 366 6.04 2.96 19.99
CA MET A 366 5.54 2.30 21.21
C MET A 366 4.60 3.20 22.01
N VAL A 367 4.99 4.45 22.23
CA VAL A 367 4.11 5.44 22.90
C VAL A 367 2.86 5.67 22.07
N THR A 368 3.03 5.79 20.75
CA THR A 368 1.90 5.95 19.84
C THR A 368 0.98 4.75 19.90
N ALA A 369 1.47 3.52 19.84
CA ALA A 369 0.65 2.33 19.97
C ALA A 369 -0.21 2.34 21.25
N GLN A 370 0.34 2.74 22.39
CA GLN A 370 -0.44 2.86 23.63
C GLN A 370 -1.52 3.94 23.58
N VAL A 371 -1.24 5.07 22.92
CA VAL A 371 -2.24 6.13 22.70
C VAL A 371 -3.31 5.68 21.71
N LEU A 372 -2.90 5.01 20.62
CA LEU A 372 -3.77 4.52 19.56
C LEU A 372 -4.77 3.49 20.07
N HIS A 373 -4.40 2.65 21.04
CA HIS A 373 -5.32 1.71 21.69
C HIS A 373 -6.46 2.39 22.45
N LYS A 374 -6.33 3.68 22.80
CA LYS A 374 -7.37 4.45 23.49
C LYS A 374 -8.21 5.30 22.55
N LEU A 375 -7.89 5.35 21.26
CA LEU A 375 -8.64 6.16 20.31
C LEU A 375 -9.99 5.52 19.98
N PRO A 376 -11.06 6.33 19.87
CA PRO A 376 -12.36 5.84 19.41
C PRO A 376 -12.25 5.33 17.97
N SER A 377 -13.16 4.43 17.59
CA SER A 377 -13.17 3.87 16.24
C SER A 377 -13.39 4.96 15.20
N MET A 378 -12.46 5.05 14.25
CA MET A 378 -12.51 5.97 13.13
C MET A 378 -13.35 5.38 12.01
N ARG A 379 -13.98 6.28 11.26
CA ARG A 379 -14.84 5.89 10.15
C ARG A 379 -14.02 5.42 8.95
N PRO A 380 -14.57 4.52 8.11
CA PRO A 380 -13.93 4.12 6.86
C PRO A 380 -13.55 5.31 5.98
N GLU A 381 -14.42 6.32 5.86
CA GLU A 381 -14.14 7.51 5.04
C GLU A 381 -12.93 8.29 5.55
N LEU A 382 -12.76 8.34 6.89
CA LEU A 382 -11.61 8.99 7.49
C LEU A 382 -10.31 8.23 7.22
N HIS A 383 -10.34 6.89 7.20
CA HIS A 383 -9.18 6.09 6.79
C HIS A 383 -8.71 6.43 5.38
N HIS A 384 -9.64 6.50 4.42
CA HIS A 384 -9.29 6.86 3.04
C HIS A 384 -8.75 8.28 2.92
N VAL A 385 -9.31 9.25 3.66
CA VAL A 385 -8.79 10.62 3.70
C VAL A 385 -7.40 10.68 4.34
N LEU A 386 -7.15 9.94 5.43
CA LEU A 386 -5.82 9.84 6.05
C LEU A 386 -4.79 9.22 5.10
N VAL A 387 -5.17 8.17 4.37
CA VAL A 387 -4.32 7.53 3.36
C VAL A 387 -4.03 8.50 2.20
N MET A 388 -5.03 9.26 1.75
CA MET A 388 -4.85 10.31 0.75
C MET A 388 -3.90 11.40 1.25
N LEU A 389 -4.06 11.88 2.49
CA LEU A 389 -3.15 12.87 3.09
C LEU A 389 -1.73 12.32 3.24
N THR A 390 -1.59 11.04 3.55
CA THR A 390 -0.29 10.36 3.63
C THR A 390 0.39 10.34 2.26
N GLY A 391 -0.35 10.06 1.18
CA GLY A 391 0.16 10.16 -0.20
C GLY A 391 0.56 11.58 -0.59
N LEU A 392 -0.25 12.58 -0.21
CA LEU A 392 0.04 14.00 -0.45
C LEU A 392 1.34 14.45 0.23
N LEU A 393 1.58 13.96 1.45
CA LEU A 393 2.73 14.33 2.27
C LEU A 393 3.90 13.34 2.14
N HIS A 394 3.81 12.31 1.30
CA HIS A 394 4.74 11.18 1.26
C HIS A 394 6.20 11.62 1.13
N THR A 395 6.51 12.56 0.23
CA THR A 395 7.90 13.04 0.04
C THR A 395 8.47 13.72 1.28
N ILE A 396 7.63 14.38 2.09
CA ILE A 396 8.05 15.06 3.32
C ILE A 396 8.20 14.03 4.45
N LEU A 397 7.21 13.13 4.58
CA LEU A 397 7.22 12.05 5.56
C LEU A 397 8.39 11.07 5.32
N CYS A 398 8.81 10.93 4.06
CA CYS A 398 9.88 10.04 3.67
C CYS A 398 11.27 10.66 3.58
N ALA A 399 11.45 11.93 3.92
CA ALA A 399 12.78 12.49 4.13
C ALA A 399 13.38 11.90 5.42
N GLY A 400 14.29 10.92 5.29
CA GLY A 400 14.79 10.11 6.41
C GLY A 400 16.10 10.62 7.03
N LYS A 401 16.47 10.08 8.20
CA LYS A 401 17.74 10.39 8.90
C LYS A 401 18.98 10.12 8.05
N SER A 402 18.96 9.09 7.21
CA SER A 402 20.06 8.74 6.29
C SER A 402 20.25 9.75 5.14
N GLN A 403 19.30 10.66 4.96
CA GLN A 403 19.32 11.74 3.98
C GLN A 403 19.54 13.11 4.63
N LEU A 404 19.80 13.13 5.95
CA LEU A 404 20.28 14.32 6.64
C LEU A 404 21.79 14.40 6.40
N THR A 405 22.20 15.31 5.53
CA THR A 405 23.59 15.75 5.47
C THR A 405 23.84 16.67 6.66
N GLU A 406 24.52 16.16 7.70
CA GLU A 406 25.15 17.01 8.71
C GLU A 406 26.26 17.80 8.02
N MET A 407 25.96 19.04 7.63
CA MET A 407 26.99 20.01 7.26
C MET A 407 27.43 20.79 8.52
N GLN A 408 28.66 21.30 8.49
CA GLN A 408 29.36 21.95 9.62
C GLN A 408 28.50 22.95 10.40
N GLU A 409 28.91 23.21 11.66
CA GLU A 409 28.25 23.92 12.80
C GLU A 409 27.40 25.19 12.54
N ASN A 410 27.28 25.70 11.31
CA ASN A 410 26.49 26.88 10.94
C ASN A 410 25.44 26.65 9.83
N GLU A 411 25.23 25.42 9.34
CA GLU A 411 24.29 25.15 8.24
C GLU A 411 23.00 24.41 8.66
N MET A 412 21.91 24.69 7.95
CA MET A 412 20.55 24.21 8.25
C MET A 412 20.38 22.73 7.91
N LEU A 413 19.44 22.05 8.59
CA LEU A 413 19.10 20.65 8.32
C LEU A 413 18.46 20.52 6.93
N GLN A 414 19.10 19.78 6.03
CA GLN A 414 18.57 19.52 4.69
C GLN A 414 17.72 18.25 4.67
N LEU A 415 16.45 18.39 4.30
CA LEU A 415 15.54 17.28 4.02
C LEU A 415 15.46 17.08 2.50
N GLN A 416 16.04 15.99 2.02
CA GLN A 416 15.95 15.58 0.62
C GLN A 416 15.19 14.27 0.53
N TRP A 417 14.09 14.23 -0.23
CA TRP A 417 13.51 12.95 -0.63
C TRP A 417 14.21 12.46 -1.88
N GLN A 418 14.69 11.23 -1.83
CA GLN A 418 15.16 10.52 -3.00
C GLN A 418 14.35 9.23 -3.12
N TRP A 419 14.06 8.84 -4.36
CA TRP A 419 13.41 7.57 -4.64
C TRP A 419 14.20 6.43 -4.00
N SER A 420 13.54 5.73 -3.07
CA SER A 420 14.08 4.53 -2.43
C SER A 420 13.21 3.36 -2.86
N PRO A 421 13.66 2.56 -3.85
CA PRO A 421 12.84 1.49 -4.41
C PRO A 421 12.29 0.55 -3.33
N MET A 422 13.07 0.25 -2.29
CA MET A 422 12.64 -0.62 -1.21
C MET A 422 11.60 0.04 -0.29
N ARG A 423 11.88 1.24 0.23
CA ARG A 423 10.97 1.91 1.18
C ARG A 423 9.65 2.34 0.55
N ASP A 424 9.72 2.93 -0.64
CA ASP A 424 8.54 3.44 -1.34
C ASP A 424 7.62 2.28 -1.78
N VAL A 425 8.20 1.18 -2.29
CA VAL A 425 7.42 -0.02 -2.64
C VAL A 425 6.85 -0.71 -1.41
N LEU A 426 7.58 -0.76 -0.30
CA LEU A 426 7.07 -1.31 0.96
C LEU A 426 5.89 -0.48 1.50
N THR A 427 5.88 0.83 1.28
CA THR A 427 4.75 1.70 1.67
C THR A 427 3.51 1.35 0.86
N VAL A 428 3.65 1.21 -0.46
CA VAL A 428 2.55 0.76 -1.35
C VAL A 428 2.08 -0.65 -0.98
N THR A 429 3.01 -1.55 -0.68
CA THR A 429 2.71 -2.93 -0.26
C THR A 429 1.95 -2.96 1.06
N ASN A 430 2.32 -2.11 2.02
CA ASN A 430 1.61 -2.04 3.29
C ASN A 430 0.16 -1.56 3.10
N LEU A 431 -0.03 -0.53 2.28
CA LEU A 431 -1.38 -0.03 1.92
C LEU A 431 -2.20 -1.10 1.20
N MET A 432 -1.57 -1.87 0.33
CA MET A 432 -2.17 -3.00 -0.36
C MET A 432 -2.62 -4.10 0.62
N LEU A 433 -1.80 -4.42 1.63
CA LEU A 433 -2.18 -5.38 2.67
C LEU A 433 -3.35 -4.87 3.51
N LEU A 434 -3.33 -3.59 3.89
CA LEU A 434 -4.41 -2.93 4.64
C LEU A 434 -5.71 -2.94 3.82
N GLY A 435 -5.66 -2.56 2.55
CA GLY A 435 -6.82 -2.55 1.65
C GLY A 435 -7.41 -3.93 1.41
N ALA A 436 -6.56 -4.95 1.19
CA ALA A 436 -7.00 -6.33 1.04
C ALA A 436 -7.70 -6.84 2.32
N THR A 437 -7.11 -6.55 3.48
CA THR A 437 -7.70 -6.88 4.80
C THR A 437 -9.02 -6.15 5.02
N PHE A 438 -9.14 -4.88 4.60
CA PHE A 438 -10.40 -4.13 4.70
C PHE A 438 -11.50 -4.82 3.90
N SER A 439 -11.19 -5.15 2.63
CA SER A 439 -12.13 -5.75 1.69
C SER A 439 -12.57 -7.15 2.13
N SER A 440 -11.66 -7.95 2.67
CA SER A 440 -11.97 -9.29 3.20
C SER A 440 -12.85 -9.21 4.46
N THR A 441 -12.56 -8.27 5.36
CA THR A 441 -13.27 -8.13 6.64
C THR A 441 -14.65 -7.51 6.47
N ALA A 442 -14.79 -6.55 5.55
CA ALA A 442 -16.08 -5.96 5.19
C ALA A 442 -17.02 -6.95 4.47
N GLY A 443 -16.47 -8.06 3.96
CA GLY A 443 -17.23 -9.10 3.27
C GLY A 443 -17.87 -8.64 1.95
N ALA A 444 -17.51 -7.45 1.45
CA ALA A 444 -18.07 -6.85 0.25
C ALA A 444 -17.24 -7.17 -1.01
N GLY A 445 -15.94 -7.48 -0.86
CA GLY A 445 -15.02 -7.81 -1.97
C GLY A 445 -14.77 -6.69 -2.98
N ASN A 446 -15.59 -5.63 -2.97
CA ASN A 446 -15.59 -4.54 -3.94
C ASN A 446 -15.49 -3.15 -3.28
N GLU A 447 -14.86 -3.04 -2.11
CA GLU A 447 -14.64 -1.72 -1.48
C GLU A 447 -13.64 -0.85 -2.26
N PRO A 448 -13.72 0.50 -2.14
CA PRO A 448 -12.74 1.39 -2.74
C PRO A 448 -11.31 1.04 -2.31
N SER A 449 -10.36 1.11 -3.25
CA SER A 449 -8.97 0.73 -2.97
C SER A 449 -8.25 1.76 -2.09
N MET A 450 -7.47 1.27 -1.12
CA MET A 450 -6.59 2.09 -0.29
C MET A 450 -5.42 2.63 -1.11
N CYS A 451 -4.83 1.81 -2.00
CA CYS A 451 -3.80 2.26 -2.94
C CYS A 451 -4.32 3.37 -3.87
N ALA A 452 -5.56 3.30 -4.34
CA ALA A 452 -6.16 4.36 -5.17
C ALA A 452 -6.30 5.68 -4.39
N SER A 453 -6.64 5.60 -3.10
CA SER A 453 -6.74 6.77 -2.22
C SER A 453 -5.36 7.41 -1.99
N PHE A 454 -4.33 6.58 -1.79
CA PHE A 454 -2.95 7.03 -1.67
C PHE A 454 -2.43 7.66 -2.96
N ALA A 455 -2.66 7.01 -4.10
CA ALA A 455 -2.31 7.53 -5.42
C ALA A 455 -2.99 8.88 -5.70
N ALA A 456 -4.24 9.07 -5.25
CA ALA A 456 -4.92 10.37 -5.33
C ALA A 456 -4.17 11.45 -4.54
N GLY A 457 -3.67 11.12 -3.34
CA GLY A 457 -2.77 11.98 -2.58
C GLY A 457 -1.51 12.37 -3.33
N VAL A 458 -0.78 11.38 -3.86
CA VAL A 458 0.44 11.60 -4.66
C VAL A 458 0.15 12.47 -5.89
N SER A 459 -0.99 12.26 -6.55
CA SER A 459 -1.39 13.10 -7.68
C SER A 459 -1.79 14.52 -7.28
N LEU A 460 -2.44 14.71 -6.13
CA LEU A 460 -2.69 16.04 -5.58
C LEU A 460 -1.38 16.77 -5.27
N ARG A 461 -0.35 16.03 -4.84
CA ARG A 461 0.99 16.60 -4.63
C ARG A 461 1.61 17.08 -5.95
N LEU A 462 1.55 16.27 -7.01
CA LEU A 462 2.03 16.65 -8.34
C LEU A 462 1.27 17.87 -8.89
N LEU A 463 -0.06 17.88 -8.75
CA LEU A 463 -0.90 19.03 -9.12
C LEU A 463 -0.56 20.29 -8.32
N ALA A 464 -0.29 20.14 -7.02
CA ALA A 464 0.12 21.26 -6.19
C ALA A 464 1.41 21.88 -6.71
N PHE A 465 2.36 21.09 -7.22
CA PHE A 465 3.58 21.64 -7.86
C PHE A 465 3.29 22.34 -9.18
N ASP A 466 2.41 21.78 -10.01
CA ASP A 466 2.05 22.41 -11.29
C ASP A 466 1.34 23.75 -11.09
N TRP A 467 0.54 23.88 -10.02
CA TRP A 467 -0.36 25.02 -9.81
C TRP A 467 0.15 26.02 -8.78
N MET A 468 1.10 25.65 -7.91
CA MET A 468 1.61 26.57 -6.90
C MET A 468 2.50 27.62 -7.56
N PRO A 469 2.15 28.92 -7.47
CA PRO A 469 3.01 29.98 -7.98
C PRO A 469 4.38 29.91 -7.30
N ALA A 470 5.45 30.18 -8.04
CA ALA A 470 6.83 30.18 -7.51
C ALA A 470 6.98 31.07 -6.25
N THR A 471 6.20 32.15 -6.15
CA THR A 471 6.14 33.04 -4.99
C THR A 471 5.59 32.36 -3.74
N LEU A 472 4.60 31.48 -3.89
CA LEU A 472 3.93 30.77 -2.80
C LEU A 472 4.79 29.57 -2.35
N ALA A 473 5.42 28.87 -3.29
CA ALA A 473 6.44 27.86 -2.99
C ALA A 473 7.63 28.46 -2.22
N GLY A 474 8.14 29.61 -2.68
CA GLY A 474 9.21 30.34 -2.00
C GLY A 474 8.80 30.84 -0.60
N SER A 475 7.54 31.25 -0.41
CA SER A 475 7.02 31.67 0.89
C SER A 475 6.91 30.51 1.88
N VAL A 476 6.39 29.36 1.43
CA VAL A 476 6.32 28.13 2.27
C VAL A 476 7.74 27.66 2.62
N ALA A 477 8.64 27.61 1.64
CA ALA A 477 10.03 27.26 1.86
C ALA A 477 10.71 28.24 2.83
N GLN A 478 10.47 29.55 2.72
CA GLN A 478 10.98 30.55 3.67
C GLN A 478 10.39 30.39 5.06
N ILE A 479 9.11 30.04 5.21
CA ILE A 479 8.49 29.81 6.52
C ILE A 479 9.14 28.60 7.19
N VAL A 480 9.29 27.49 6.46
CA VAL A 480 9.96 26.27 6.95
C VAL A 480 11.41 26.57 7.31
N ARG A 481 12.14 27.27 6.43
CA ARG A 481 13.54 27.66 6.66
C ARG A 481 13.70 28.57 7.88
N ARG A 482 12.83 29.58 8.05
CA ARG A 482 12.92 30.54 9.16
C ARG A 482 12.52 29.95 10.51
N HIS A 483 11.51 29.08 10.55
CA HIS A 483 10.94 28.61 11.82
C HIS A 483 11.47 27.25 12.24
N ALA A 484 11.74 26.36 11.28
CA ALA A 484 12.16 24.99 11.58
C ALA A 484 13.66 24.76 11.36
N GLN A 485 14.41 25.75 10.83
CA GLN A 485 15.81 25.59 10.40
C GLN A 485 16.02 24.39 9.46
N ILE A 486 15.00 24.10 8.64
CA ILE A 486 14.99 22.99 7.69
C ILE A 486 14.95 23.54 6.27
N GLU A 487 15.81 23.02 5.40
CA GLU A 487 15.81 23.30 3.96
C GLU A 487 15.34 22.06 3.20
N LEU A 488 14.28 22.19 2.42
CA LEU A 488 13.80 21.11 1.55
C LEU A 488 14.58 21.16 0.22
N VAL A 489 15.45 20.17 -0.01
CA VAL A 489 16.34 20.14 -1.18
C VAL A 489 15.75 19.28 -2.29
N GLY A 490 15.88 19.74 -3.54
CA GLY A 490 15.52 18.97 -4.73
C GLY A 490 14.02 18.76 -4.94
N VAL A 491 13.18 19.54 -4.24
CA VAL A 491 11.72 19.42 -4.30
C VAL A 491 11.18 19.56 -5.73
N ASP A 492 11.77 20.48 -6.50
CA ASP A 492 11.36 20.75 -7.87
C ASP A 492 11.78 19.61 -8.82
N GLU A 493 13.00 19.05 -8.66
CA GLU A 493 13.46 17.94 -9.52
C GLU A 493 12.59 16.68 -9.38
N ILE A 494 12.04 16.48 -8.18
CA ILE A 494 11.19 15.34 -7.84
C ILE A 494 9.82 15.43 -8.50
N ALA A 495 9.32 16.64 -8.78
CA ALA A 495 7.98 16.86 -9.32
C ALA A 495 7.96 17.08 -10.84
N VAL A 496 9.06 17.58 -11.43
CA VAL A 496 9.14 17.94 -12.85
C VAL A 496 8.83 16.76 -13.78
N ARG A 497 7.98 16.99 -14.78
CA ARG A 497 7.53 15.98 -15.74
C ARG A 497 7.62 16.50 -17.17
N ALA A 498 7.55 15.57 -18.12
CA ALA A 498 7.33 15.93 -19.51
C ALA A 498 5.90 16.52 -19.70
N GLY A 499 5.80 17.55 -20.53
CA GLY A 499 4.55 18.27 -20.81
C GLY A 499 4.77 19.37 -21.84
N ASN A 500 3.70 19.80 -22.53
CA ASN A 500 3.76 20.91 -23.51
C ASN A 500 4.84 20.75 -24.60
N GLY A 501 5.17 19.50 -24.98
CA GLY A 501 6.25 19.19 -25.92
C GLY A 501 7.64 19.05 -25.28
N VAL A 502 7.85 19.55 -24.07
CA VAL A 502 9.10 19.44 -23.31
C VAL A 502 9.23 18.02 -22.74
N GLY A 503 10.36 17.35 -22.98
CA GLY A 503 10.64 15.99 -22.50
C GLY A 503 9.83 14.86 -23.15
N SER A 504 8.89 15.16 -24.04
CA SER A 504 8.01 14.16 -24.68
C SER A 504 8.60 13.46 -25.91
N CYS A 505 9.72 13.97 -26.43
CA CYS A 505 10.28 13.53 -27.70
C CYS A 505 10.95 12.14 -27.65
N ALA A 506 11.41 11.71 -26.47
CA ALA A 506 12.11 10.45 -26.25
C ALA A 506 11.97 9.99 -24.78
N GLY A 507 12.56 8.85 -24.40
CA GLY A 507 12.47 8.31 -23.05
C GLY A 507 11.27 7.39 -22.80
N GLY A 508 11.05 7.05 -21.53
CA GLY A 508 9.88 6.32 -21.06
C GLY A 508 10.01 4.80 -21.06
N ILE A 509 9.25 4.17 -20.15
CA ILE A 509 9.30 2.71 -19.90
C ILE A 509 8.79 1.88 -21.07
N VAL A 510 7.78 2.36 -21.79
CA VAL A 510 7.21 1.63 -22.93
C VAL A 510 8.25 1.54 -24.05
N ARG A 511 8.98 2.63 -24.31
CA ARG A 511 10.07 2.66 -25.28
C ARG A 511 11.27 1.81 -24.83
N SER A 512 11.62 1.81 -23.53
CA SER A 512 12.73 0.98 -23.04
C SER A 512 12.45 -0.53 -23.11
N LYS A 513 11.17 -0.95 -23.00
CA LYS A 513 10.78 -2.36 -23.05
C LYS A 513 10.37 -2.88 -24.42
N LEU A 514 9.78 -2.03 -25.27
CA LEU A 514 9.29 -2.42 -26.59
C LEU A 514 10.06 -1.77 -27.74
N GLY A 515 11.07 -0.95 -27.45
CA GLY A 515 11.89 -0.28 -28.46
C GLY A 515 12.62 -1.23 -29.39
N TRP A 516 12.81 -2.49 -28.99
CA TRP A 516 13.40 -3.55 -29.81
C TRP A 516 12.51 -3.99 -30.98
N LEU A 517 11.19 -3.76 -30.92
CA LEU A 517 10.29 -4.09 -32.02
C LEU A 517 10.47 -3.15 -33.23
N GLU A 518 11.15 -2.01 -33.08
CA GLU A 518 11.31 -0.98 -34.12
C GLU A 518 9.99 -0.53 -34.78
N TRP A 519 8.84 -0.73 -34.11
CA TRP A 519 7.51 -0.34 -34.58
C TRP A 519 7.03 0.91 -33.84
N PRO A 520 7.41 2.12 -34.30
CA PRO A 520 7.09 3.36 -33.59
C PRO A 520 5.58 3.61 -33.48
N TRP A 521 4.79 3.11 -34.43
CA TRP A 521 3.34 3.23 -34.44
C TRP A 521 2.65 2.40 -33.34
N LEU A 522 3.33 1.40 -32.77
CA LEU A 522 2.79 0.55 -31.69
C LEU A 522 2.98 1.19 -30.29
N LEU A 523 3.95 2.11 -30.12
CA LEU A 523 4.26 2.68 -28.80
C LEU A 523 3.12 3.54 -28.22
N PRO A 524 2.44 4.43 -28.98
CA PRO A 524 1.31 5.19 -28.45
C PRO A 524 0.11 4.34 -28.02
N PRO A 525 -0.40 3.36 -28.81
CA PRO A 525 -1.55 2.56 -28.40
C PRO A 525 -1.22 1.64 -27.22
N VAL A 526 0.01 1.12 -27.11
CA VAL A 526 0.42 0.34 -25.93
C VAL A 526 0.49 1.21 -24.68
N ALA A 527 1.05 2.42 -24.78
CA ALA A 527 1.05 3.37 -23.67
C ALA A 527 -0.38 3.72 -23.24
N LEU A 528 -1.28 3.97 -24.19
CA LEU A 528 -2.69 4.23 -23.89
C LEU A 528 -3.36 3.03 -23.20
N LEU A 529 -3.15 1.81 -23.72
CA LEU A 529 -3.68 0.60 -23.11
C LEU A 529 -3.17 0.43 -21.67
N LEU A 530 -1.89 0.65 -21.44
CA LEU A 530 -1.30 0.56 -20.10
C LEU A 530 -1.88 1.61 -19.15
N LYS A 531 -2.11 2.85 -19.60
CA LYS A 531 -2.83 3.86 -18.82
C LYS A 531 -4.25 3.43 -18.47
N VAL A 532 -4.99 2.87 -19.42
CA VAL A 532 -6.35 2.35 -19.19
C VAL A 532 -6.34 1.24 -18.15
N VAL A 533 -5.38 0.31 -18.22
CA VAL A 533 -5.23 -0.77 -17.23
C VAL A 533 -4.90 -0.20 -15.84
N LEU A 534 -3.95 0.74 -15.74
CA LEU A 534 -3.57 1.37 -14.47
C LEU A 534 -4.71 2.18 -13.85
N LEU A 535 -5.58 2.78 -14.67
CA LEU A 535 -6.70 3.59 -14.21
C LEU A 535 -7.99 2.80 -14.01
N LEU A 536 -8.06 1.54 -14.43
CA LEU A 536 -9.29 0.74 -14.35
C LEU A 536 -9.88 0.71 -12.93
N LEU A 537 -9.05 0.46 -11.91
CA LEU A 537 -9.48 0.40 -10.51
C LEU A 537 -9.62 1.79 -9.85
N PRO A 538 -8.73 2.77 -10.09
CA PRO A 538 -8.97 4.15 -9.66
C PRO A 538 -10.28 4.75 -10.16
N VAL A 539 -10.65 4.51 -11.42
CA VAL A 539 -11.94 4.96 -11.98
C VAL A 539 -13.10 4.24 -11.29
N LEU A 540 -12.96 2.95 -11.01
CA LEU A 540 -13.97 2.20 -10.22
C LEU A 540 -14.14 2.83 -8.83
N ALA A 541 -13.04 3.10 -8.12
CA ALA A 541 -13.07 3.74 -6.80
C ALA A 541 -13.72 5.13 -6.88
N CYS A 542 -13.43 5.90 -7.94
CA CYS A 542 -14.06 7.19 -8.19
C CYS A 542 -15.59 7.05 -8.34
N CYS A 543 -16.06 6.09 -9.13
CA CYS A 543 -17.48 5.82 -9.30
C CYS A 543 -18.14 5.38 -7.99
N GLN A 544 -17.47 4.55 -7.19
CA GLN A 544 -17.97 4.10 -5.89
C GLN A 544 -18.13 5.27 -4.90
N TRP A 545 -17.12 6.14 -4.80
CA TRP A 545 -17.21 7.34 -3.96
C TRP A 545 -18.27 8.33 -4.46
N SER A 546 -18.38 8.51 -5.77
CA SER A 546 -19.41 9.37 -6.37
C SER A 546 -20.81 8.84 -6.08
N LEU A 547 -21.03 7.54 -6.22
CA LEU A 547 -22.30 6.90 -5.91
C LEU A 547 -22.66 7.03 -4.43
N ARG A 548 -21.68 6.87 -3.52
CA ARG A 548 -21.86 7.13 -2.09
C ARG A 548 -22.27 8.57 -1.82
N CYS A 549 -21.64 9.56 -2.47
CA CYS A 549 -22.04 10.96 -2.35
C CYS A 549 -23.50 11.16 -2.78
N VAL A 550 -23.90 10.63 -3.93
CA VAL A 550 -25.28 10.74 -4.44
C VAL A 550 -26.28 10.11 -3.47
N ARG A 551 -25.98 8.91 -2.93
CA ARG A 551 -26.83 8.25 -1.94
C ARG A 551 -26.98 9.09 -0.66
N LEU A 552 -25.88 9.66 -0.15
CA LEU A 552 -25.88 10.53 1.03
C LEU A 552 -26.67 11.84 0.80
N VAL A 553 -26.56 12.44 -0.39
CA VAL A 553 -27.34 13.64 -0.76
C VAL A 553 -28.83 13.33 -0.83
N ARG A 554 -29.23 12.21 -1.47
CA ARG A 554 -30.64 11.78 -1.51
C ARG A 554 -31.20 11.60 -0.10
N ARG A 555 -30.47 10.92 0.79
CA ARG A 555 -30.88 10.73 2.19
C ARG A 555 -30.99 12.04 2.97
N LEU A 556 -30.05 12.96 2.82
CA LEU A 556 -30.14 14.30 3.43
C LEU A 556 -31.40 15.03 2.99
N ARG A 557 -31.75 14.92 1.70
CA ARG A 557 -32.95 15.54 1.14
C ARG A 557 -34.23 14.88 1.66
N ASP A 558 -34.25 13.56 1.77
CA ASP A 558 -35.41 12.81 2.28
C ASP A 558 -35.66 13.11 3.75
N GLU A 559 -34.60 13.20 4.57
CA GLU A 559 -34.71 13.59 5.97
C GLU A 559 -35.17 15.05 6.13
N GLN A 560 -34.67 15.97 5.30
CA GLN A 560 -35.17 17.35 5.25
C GLN A 560 -36.65 17.40 4.83
N ALA A 561 -37.07 16.58 3.88
CA ALA A 561 -38.47 16.50 3.46
C ALA A 561 -39.38 15.91 4.56
N ARG A 562 -38.85 15.06 5.44
CA ARG A 562 -39.54 14.49 6.61
C ARG A 562 -39.67 15.45 7.79
N GLU A 563 -39.11 16.67 7.74
CA GLU A 563 -39.17 17.71 8.79
C GLU A 563 -40.58 18.27 9.12
N ARG A 564 -41.67 17.57 8.78
CA ARG A 564 -42.99 17.83 9.39
C ARG A 564 -43.01 17.35 10.86
N PRO A 565 -43.71 18.05 11.77
CA PRO A 565 -43.24 18.27 13.14
C PRO A 565 -43.48 17.05 14.03
N ARG A 566 -42.49 16.17 14.18
CA ARG A 566 -42.40 15.25 15.32
C ARG A 566 -41.28 15.69 16.27
N ARG A 567 -41.70 16.24 17.42
CA ARG A 567 -40.90 16.74 18.55
C ARG A 567 -40.07 15.63 19.21
N LEU A 568 -38.88 15.34 18.70
CA LEU A 568 -37.82 14.62 19.44
C LEU A 568 -36.51 15.37 19.15
N SER A 569 -36.20 16.32 20.04
CA SER A 569 -35.31 17.47 19.78
C SER A 569 -33.82 17.22 20.02
N GLY A 570 -33.40 16.07 20.57
CA GLY A 570 -31.99 15.83 20.95
C GLY A 570 -31.17 15.04 19.92
N SER A 571 -31.70 13.93 19.40
CA SER A 571 -30.95 13.01 18.52
C SER A 571 -30.90 13.46 17.05
N LYS A 572 -31.83 14.34 16.62
CA LYS A 572 -31.99 14.74 15.21
C LYS A 572 -30.89 15.67 14.69
N GLU A 573 -30.40 16.59 15.52
CA GLU A 573 -29.31 17.51 15.12
C GLU A 573 -27.97 16.79 14.95
N LEU A 574 -27.72 15.77 15.77
CA LEU A 574 -26.55 14.88 15.67
C LEU A 574 -26.58 14.07 14.36
N PHE A 575 -27.74 13.51 14.00
CA PHE A 575 -27.90 12.72 12.76
C PHE A 575 -27.59 13.53 11.50
N GLY A 576 -28.18 14.72 11.36
CA GLY A 576 -27.93 15.61 10.22
C GLY A 576 -26.47 16.04 10.12
N THR A 577 -25.82 16.31 11.25
CA THR A 577 -24.40 16.68 11.31
C THR A 577 -23.48 15.52 10.91
N VAL A 578 -23.78 14.30 11.38
CA VAL A 578 -23.04 13.10 11.00
C VAL A 578 -23.12 12.84 9.48
N LEU A 579 -24.32 12.97 8.92
CA LEU A 579 -24.55 12.73 7.50
C LEU A 579 -23.86 13.78 6.62
N LYS A 580 -23.86 15.06 7.03
CA LYS A 580 -23.09 16.13 6.39
C LYS A 580 -21.58 15.85 6.42
N ARG A 581 -21.02 15.42 7.56
CA ARG A 581 -19.59 15.08 7.65
C ARG A 581 -19.22 13.94 6.70
N ARG A 582 -20.04 12.88 6.64
CA ARG A 582 -19.84 11.76 5.70
C ARG A 582 -19.90 12.21 4.24
N LEU A 583 -20.83 13.11 3.91
CA LEU A 583 -20.95 13.68 2.57
C LEU A 583 -19.68 14.46 2.21
N ILE A 584 -19.16 15.29 3.12
CA ILE A 584 -17.93 16.05 2.88
C ILE A 584 -16.75 15.11 2.64
N LEU A 585 -16.52 14.12 3.50
CA LEU A 585 -15.40 13.19 3.37
C LEU A 585 -15.51 12.35 2.07
N SER A 586 -16.71 11.86 1.75
CA SER A 586 -16.96 11.13 0.50
C SER A 586 -16.75 12.02 -0.73
N GLY A 587 -17.20 13.27 -0.66
CA GLY A 587 -17.05 14.25 -1.73
C GLY A 587 -15.59 14.64 -1.96
N MET A 588 -14.82 14.80 -0.88
CA MET A 588 -13.37 15.02 -0.95
C MET A 588 -12.68 13.86 -1.66
N MET A 589 -12.99 12.60 -1.29
CA MET A 589 -12.40 11.42 -1.93
C MET A 589 -12.80 11.30 -3.41
N ALA A 590 -14.08 11.53 -3.74
CA ALA A 590 -14.54 11.54 -5.13
C ALA A 590 -13.81 12.61 -5.94
N GLY A 591 -13.72 13.83 -5.43
CA GLY A 591 -13.01 14.94 -6.07
C GLY A 591 -11.52 14.66 -6.27
N ALA A 592 -10.84 14.15 -5.25
CA ALA A 592 -9.42 13.79 -5.34
C ALA A 592 -9.16 12.70 -6.40
N LEU A 593 -10.04 11.70 -6.49
CA LEU A 593 -9.94 10.64 -7.50
C LEU A 593 -10.26 11.13 -8.92
N VAL A 594 -11.23 12.04 -9.08
CA VAL A 594 -11.47 12.71 -10.38
C VAL A 594 -10.23 13.49 -10.81
N LEU A 595 -9.62 14.24 -9.89
CA LEU A 595 -8.38 14.98 -10.16
C LEU A 595 -7.25 14.04 -10.54
N LEU A 596 -7.07 12.93 -9.82
CA LEU A 596 -6.10 11.88 -10.19
C LEU A 596 -6.33 11.36 -11.61
N VAL A 597 -7.55 10.90 -11.92
CA VAL A 597 -7.87 10.29 -13.23
C VAL A 597 -7.66 11.28 -14.36
N THR A 598 -8.17 12.51 -14.19
CA THR A 598 -8.05 13.56 -15.22
C THR A 598 -6.61 13.99 -15.42
N HIS A 599 -5.87 14.23 -14.34
CA HIS A 599 -4.46 14.59 -14.39
C HIS A 599 -3.59 13.50 -15.00
N PHE A 600 -3.74 12.25 -14.56
CA PHE A 600 -2.96 11.13 -15.10
C PHE A 600 -3.28 10.90 -16.59
N MET A 601 -4.53 11.09 -17.01
CA MET A 601 -4.88 10.93 -18.42
C MET A 601 -4.33 12.03 -19.32
N MET A 602 -4.48 13.28 -18.89
CA MET A 602 -4.14 14.43 -19.70
C MET A 602 -2.65 14.74 -19.70
N SER A 603 -1.95 14.48 -18.59
CA SER A 603 -0.63 15.04 -18.36
C SER A 603 0.50 14.01 -18.26
N PHE A 604 0.23 12.74 -17.96
CA PHE A 604 1.28 11.72 -17.90
C PHE A 604 1.54 11.13 -19.28
N ASP A 605 2.79 10.96 -19.69
CA ASP A 605 3.14 10.17 -20.88
C ASP A 605 4.12 9.06 -20.52
N LEU A 606 3.73 7.81 -20.80
CA LEU A 606 4.55 6.62 -20.53
C LEU A 606 5.69 6.43 -21.55
N ASN A 607 5.63 7.19 -22.66
CA ASN A 607 6.67 7.27 -23.70
C ASN A 607 7.60 8.49 -23.51
N ALA A 608 7.52 9.18 -22.38
CA ALA A 608 8.31 10.36 -22.07
C ALA A 608 9.17 10.16 -20.81
N ILE A 609 10.15 11.04 -20.62
CA ILE A 609 10.91 11.13 -19.37
C ILE A 609 10.00 11.70 -18.26
N ASN A 610 9.81 10.93 -17.18
CA ASN A 610 9.00 11.33 -16.03
C ASN A 610 9.89 11.57 -14.79
N SER A 611 9.36 12.34 -13.85
CA SER A 611 9.93 12.50 -12.50
C SER A 611 9.94 11.20 -11.71
N SER A 612 10.78 11.17 -10.69
CA SER A 612 10.77 10.13 -9.65
C SER A 612 9.43 10.04 -8.91
N LEU A 613 8.77 11.17 -8.60
CA LEU A 613 7.42 11.15 -8.03
C LEU A 613 6.38 10.61 -9.02
N GLY A 614 6.59 10.86 -10.31
CA GLY A 614 5.78 10.27 -11.37
C GLY A 614 5.92 8.76 -11.49
N SER A 615 7.15 8.26 -11.43
CA SER A 615 7.43 6.83 -11.35
C SER A 615 6.78 6.21 -10.11
N PHE A 616 6.83 6.88 -8.95
CA PHE A 616 6.15 6.42 -7.75
C PHE A 616 4.63 6.34 -7.93
N LEU A 617 4.01 7.33 -8.58
CA LEU A 617 2.58 7.30 -8.88
C LEU A 617 2.21 6.07 -9.71
N ILE A 618 3.03 5.71 -10.72
CA ILE A 618 2.82 4.49 -11.51
C ILE A 618 2.88 3.23 -10.63
N VAL A 619 3.83 3.16 -9.69
CA VAL A 619 3.94 2.06 -8.72
C VAL A 619 2.71 1.99 -7.81
N ALA A 620 2.21 3.13 -7.31
CA ALA A 620 1.00 3.19 -6.49
C ALA A 620 -0.26 2.75 -7.26
N LEU A 621 -0.37 3.13 -8.54
CA LEU A 621 -1.45 2.68 -9.43
C LEU A 621 -1.37 1.19 -9.72
N ALA A 622 -0.17 0.66 -9.97
CA ALA A 622 0.05 -0.78 -10.10
C ALA A 622 -0.31 -1.53 -8.80
N GLY A 623 -0.06 -0.92 -7.64
CA GLY A 623 -0.48 -1.42 -6.32
C GLY A 623 -1.99 -1.66 -6.23
N CYS A 624 -2.82 -0.87 -6.93
CA CYS A 624 -4.27 -1.10 -6.97
C CYS A 624 -4.62 -2.47 -7.58
N LEU A 625 -3.90 -2.89 -8.63
CA LEU A 625 -4.13 -4.18 -9.29
C LEU A 625 -3.82 -5.35 -8.35
N PHE A 626 -2.70 -5.25 -7.62
CA PHE A 626 -2.31 -6.27 -6.65
C PHE A 626 -3.16 -6.24 -5.38
N GLU A 627 -3.62 -5.08 -4.92
CA GLU A 627 -4.63 -4.96 -3.85
C GLU A 627 -5.92 -5.67 -4.24
N SER A 628 -6.37 -5.48 -5.49
CA SER A 628 -7.54 -6.19 -6.00
C SER A 628 -7.34 -7.69 -6.09
N LEU A 629 -6.14 -8.17 -6.43
CA LEU A 629 -5.83 -9.60 -6.40
C LEU A 629 -5.90 -10.13 -4.96
N LEU A 630 -5.22 -9.45 -4.02
CA LEU A 630 -5.18 -9.85 -2.62
C LEU A 630 -6.55 -9.79 -1.93
N ALA A 631 -7.43 -8.88 -2.35
CA ALA A 631 -8.81 -8.81 -1.88
C ALA A 631 -9.65 -10.06 -2.24
N THR A 632 -9.20 -10.91 -3.17
CA THR A 632 -9.85 -12.20 -3.47
C THR A 632 -9.47 -13.31 -2.49
N TYR A 633 -8.51 -13.06 -1.60
CA TYR A 633 -8.05 -13.98 -0.57
C TYR A 633 -8.61 -13.62 0.80
N ASP A 634 -8.59 -14.59 1.71
CA ASP A 634 -8.83 -14.34 3.12
C ASP A 634 -7.53 -13.88 3.82
N VAL A 635 -7.32 -12.57 3.83
CA VAL A 635 -6.13 -11.94 4.41
C VAL A 635 -6.42 -11.57 5.88
N ARG A 636 -6.45 -12.58 6.76
CA ARG A 636 -6.70 -12.41 8.21
C ARG A 636 -5.78 -13.29 9.05
N GLY A 637 -5.81 -13.08 10.38
CA GLY A 637 -5.12 -13.91 11.36
C GLY A 637 -3.66 -13.54 11.61
N ARG A 638 -2.94 -14.41 12.35
CA ARG A 638 -1.60 -14.14 12.88
C ARG A 638 -0.55 -13.88 11.79
N LEU A 639 -0.65 -14.58 10.66
CA LEU A 639 0.27 -14.40 9.54
C LEU A 639 0.15 -13.00 8.92
N ARG A 640 -1.07 -12.44 8.89
CA ARG A 640 -1.34 -11.06 8.44
C ARG A 640 -0.75 -10.03 9.41
N SER A 641 -0.84 -10.27 10.71
CA SER A 641 -0.18 -9.45 11.73
C SER A 641 1.35 -9.53 11.64
N ALA A 642 1.91 -10.73 11.42
CA ALA A 642 3.36 -10.93 11.25
C ALA A 642 3.89 -10.25 9.98
N ALA A 643 3.19 -10.39 8.85
CA ALA A 643 3.54 -9.71 7.61
C ALA A 643 3.49 -8.18 7.76
N PHE A 644 2.45 -7.67 8.42
CA PHE A 644 2.34 -6.24 8.74
C PHE A 644 3.51 -5.78 9.64
N PHE A 645 3.82 -6.53 10.71
CA PHE A 645 4.93 -6.20 11.59
C PHE A 645 6.28 -6.19 10.86
N LEU A 646 6.53 -7.17 10.00
CA LEU A 646 7.77 -7.25 9.21
C LEU A 646 7.89 -6.05 8.24
N MET A 647 6.82 -5.71 7.53
CA MET A 647 6.81 -4.51 6.68
C MET A 647 6.97 -3.24 7.50
N PHE A 648 6.32 -3.16 8.67
CA PHE A 648 6.46 -2.04 9.58
C PHE A 648 7.90 -1.89 10.06
N MET A 649 8.61 -2.97 10.38
CA MET A 649 10.02 -2.92 10.80
C MET A 649 10.97 -2.52 9.67
N LEU A 650 10.65 -2.87 8.42
CA LEU A 650 11.47 -2.55 7.23
C LEU A 650 11.22 -1.13 6.66
N LEU A 651 10.05 -0.54 6.93
CA LEU A 651 9.75 0.88 6.67
C LEU A 651 10.55 1.80 7.59
#